data_AF-A0A1V4YUP8-F1
#
_entry.id   AF-A0A1V4YUP8-F1
#
_cell.length_a   1.000
_cell.length_b   1.000
_cell.length_c   1.000
_cell.angle_alpha   90.00
_cell.angle_beta   90.00
_cell.angle_gamma   90.00
#
_symmetry.space_group_name_H-M   'P 1'
#
loop_
_entity.id
_entity.type
_entity.pdbx_description
1 polymer ?
#
loop_
_entity_poly.entity_id
_entity_poly.type
_entity_poly.pdbx_seq_one_letter_code
_entity_poly.pdbx_strand_id
1 'polypeptide(L)'
;MYDKLDRIWDLGIDSLKIDGRMRSAEYVAIVVSIYRKALEALSHGKWSPNDEDMNRLKLAFNRGFTQGYLLEINKELVMGREAPGNRGLYLGKVSGYIKKDNLAIIKPDGLSRYNLKNRYRLEKNDGIVFICPDTDEKIYRERKLGMLIEETPKYEGGREKEKLLLKTKKPVQPGCDVYITRDVSLIKEANDIIHGKSYKFSIPLNMRVLWDEGNVPVLVGDFSLDNVRKHEIYLKADFKMEPAIKSPLTEEKIINQLKKTGNTLFSIQKLEIEYPGNLFIPLSKLNGLRRDFLMKAQREILNDHKPFKNSIKLAEKNLKITREELKNLMNLSKISLPNSPLNKLEEDLESADSALDIAVYVSSLEAMNGALDSGCRRIYFEPFLWEHHDRELSCNTFNCKTYTEMSYELIIKAQKLCDAKEAILIWKWPSITRESYIKHFSPLVKPLSDKGLKEIMIGNMGALRALNDLNLPIKFSGSVGLNIWNHKTVCNYSPLLSRVTLSNELSREELALITAGIQNKSVNTCFDFVVQGNLESIVSEDCVLSILTPHKQREKYQFWGLKDVKKRVFPVIIDDEGRTNILNSVELCLIDHIPDLYQIGLKHLVIDARSRTEDYAQNMVALYKRGIKYVAKKGVHTDHLEKLKIRVKKLSQGGITTGNFIKGLNENL
;
A
#
# COMPACT_ATOMS: atom_id res chain seq x y z
N MET A 1 4.61 -4.68 16.60
CA MET A 1 3.57 -5.60 16.07
C MET A 1 3.89 -7.05 16.43
N TYR A 2 5.09 -7.58 16.12
CA TYR A 2 5.46 -8.95 16.50
C TYR A 2 5.23 -9.24 17.99
N ASP A 3 5.59 -8.30 18.87
CA ASP A 3 5.41 -8.38 20.33
C ASP A 3 3.95 -8.40 20.81
N LYS A 4 3.00 -8.14 19.92
CA LYS A 4 1.55 -8.08 20.16
C LYS A 4 0.79 -8.95 19.15
N LEU A 5 1.43 -10.01 18.66
CA LEU A 5 0.88 -10.86 17.61
C LEU A 5 -0.38 -11.61 18.05
N ASP A 6 -0.47 -11.98 19.33
CA ASP A 6 -1.68 -12.48 20.00
C ASP A 6 -2.89 -11.58 19.76
N ARG A 7 -2.75 -10.28 20.04
CA ARG A 7 -3.85 -9.32 19.86
C ARG A 7 -4.28 -9.23 18.41
N ILE A 8 -3.33 -9.33 17.48
CA ILE A 8 -3.62 -9.29 16.05
C ILE A 8 -4.32 -10.59 15.61
N TRP A 9 -3.90 -11.73 16.13
CA TRP A 9 -4.52 -13.03 15.90
C TRP A 9 -5.99 -13.04 16.35
N ASP A 10 -6.28 -12.50 17.52
CA ASP A 10 -7.62 -12.44 18.10
C ASP A 10 -8.60 -11.54 17.31
N LEU A 11 -8.08 -10.63 16.47
CA LEU A 11 -8.92 -9.83 15.57
C LEU A 11 -9.53 -10.64 14.42
N GLY A 12 -9.11 -11.90 14.24
CA GLY A 12 -9.65 -12.78 13.20
C GLY A 12 -9.22 -12.38 11.78
N ILE A 13 -8.04 -11.77 11.63
CA ILE A 13 -7.51 -11.42 10.30
C ILE A 13 -7.07 -12.68 9.54
N ASP A 14 -7.43 -12.77 8.26
CA ASP A 14 -7.10 -13.96 7.45
C ASP A 14 -5.62 -14.01 7.02
N SER A 15 -4.94 -12.86 6.95
CA SER A 15 -3.57 -12.79 6.42
C SER A 15 -2.77 -11.63 6.97
N LEU A 16 -1.53 -11.92 7.37
CA LEU A 16 -0.49 -10.94 7.66
C LEU A 16 0.32 -10.66 6.40
N LYS A 17 0.46 -9.39 6.04
CA LYS A 17 1.28 -8.96 4.89
C LYS A 17 2.58 -8.35 5.37
N ILE A 18 3.68 -8.81 4.79
CA ILE A 18 5.03 -8.27 5.03
C ILE A 18 5.45 -7.47 3.80
N ASP A 19 5.84 -6.20 3.96
CA ASP A 19 6.36 -5.41 2.83
C ASP A 19 7.82 -5.77 2.53
N GLY A 20 7.99 -6.56 1.47
CA GLY A 20 9.27 -6.98 0.92
C GLY A 20 9.73 -6.18 -0.30
N ARG A 21 8.98 -5.16 -0.75
CA ARG A 21 9.37 -4.41 -1.95
C ARG A 21 10.65 -3.64 -1.70
N MET A 22 11.58 -3.70 -2.66
CA MET A 22 12.92 -3.09 -2.54
C MET A 22 13.69 -3.58 -1.30
N ARG A 23 13.43 -4.82 -0.84
CA ARG A 23 14.18 -5.50 0.22
C ARG A 23 14.99 -6.65 -0.36
N SER A 24 16.03 -7.07 0.37
CA SER A 24 16.85 -8.22 -0.04
C SER A 24 16.11 -9.54 0.20
N ALA A 25 16.51 -10.61 -0.51
CA ALA A 25 15.93 -11.94 -0.31
C ALA A 25 16.14 -12.43 1.13
N GLU A 26 17.28 -12.09 1.73
CA GLU A 26 17.61 -12.45 3.10
C GLU A 26 16.66 -11.81 4.12
N TYR A 27 16.33 -10.52 3.94
CA TYR A 27 15.33 -9.85 4.77
C TYR A 27 13.99 -10.59 4.72
N VAL A 28 13.50 -10.88 3.52
CA VAL A 28 12.20 -11.55 3.33
C VAL A 28 12.22 -12.94 3.99
N ALA A 29 13.28 -13.72 3.77
CA ALA A 29 13.42 -15.06 4.35
C ALA A 29 13.40 -15.04 5.88
N ILE A 30 14.15 -14.15 6.52
CA ILE A 30 14.22 -14.04 7.98
C ILE A 30 12.90 -13.58 8.56
N VAL A 31 12.30 -12.51 8.04
CA VAL A 31 11.05 -11.97 8.59
C VAL A 31 9.92 -12.98 8.44
N VAL A 32 9.78 -13.60 7.26
CA VAL A 32 8.75 -14.63 7.03
C VAL A 32 8.95 -15.84 7.95
N SER A 33 10.18 -16.32 8.10
CA SER A 33 10.51 -17.44 9.00
C SER A 33 10.10 -17.14 10.45
N ILE A 34 10.44 -15.95 10.95
CA ILE A 34 10.11 -15.51 12.31
C ILE A 34 8.59 -15.44 12.53
N TYR A 35 7.85 -14.81 11.61
CA TYR A 35 6.40 -14.71 11.73
C TYR A 35 5.72 -16.07 11.56
N ARG A 36 6.21 -16.96 10.67
CA ARG A 36 5.67 -18.33 10.51
C ARG A 36 5.82 -19.15 11.78
N LYS A 37 7.00 -19.13 12.41
CA LYS A 37 7.26 -19.76 13.71
C LYS A 37 6.34 -19.21 14.79
N ALA A 38 6.13 -17.88 14.81
CA ALA A 38 5.24 -17.26 15.78
C ALA A 38 3.77 -17.65 15.58
N LEU A 39 3.30 -17.71 14.33
CA LEU A 39 1.94 -18.17 14.00
C LEU A 39 1.71 -19.64 14.32
N GLU A 40 2.72 -20.51 14.12
CA GLU A 40 2.67 -21.90 14.60
C GLU A 40 2.59 -21.98 16.12
N ALA A 41 3.36 -21.17 16.84
CA ALA A 41 3.25 -21.15 18.30
C ALA A 41 1.87 -20.69 18.76
N LEU A 42 1.27 -19.70 18.07
CA LEU A 42 -0.08 -19.21 18.35
C LEU A 42 -1.14 -20.29 18.13
N SER A 43 -1.07 -21.01 17.01
CA SER A 43 -2.04 -22.07 16.70
C SER A 43 -2.03 -23.22 17.71
N HIS A 44 -0.93 -23.40 18.44
CA HIS A 44 -0.81 -24.40 19.50
C HIS A 44 -1.05 -23.82 20.91
N GLY A 45 -1.43 -22.54 21.04
CA GLY A 45 -1.62 -21.87 22.33
C GLY A 45 -0.32 -21.70 23.15
N LYS A 46 0.84 -21.70 22.49
CA LYS A 46 2.18 -21.68 23.11
C LYS A 46 2.99 -20.42 22.81
N TRP A 47 2.34 -19.40 22.25
CA TRP A 47 3.06 -18.21 21.82
C TRP A 47 3.42 -17.28 22.97
N SER A 48 4.65 -16.78 22.93
CA SER A 48 5.13 -15.66 23.71
C SER A 48 6.18 -14.89 22.88
N PRO A 49 6.24 -13.56 22.96
CA PRO A 49 7.31 -12.79 22.32
C PRO A 49 8.69 -13.28 22.76
N ASN A 50 9.60 -13.46 21.79
CA ASN A 50 10.97 -13.88 22.04
C ASN A 50 11.96 -12.75 21.70
N ASP A 51 12.81 -12.34 22.65
CA ASP A 51 13.80 -11.28 22.42
C ASP A 51 14.80 -11.62 21.30
N GLU A 52 15.09 -12.91 21.09
CA GLU A 52 16.02 -13.34 20.04
C GLU A 52 15.43 -13.07 18.66
N ASP A 53 14.17 -13.48 18.45
CA ASP A 53 13.44 -13.20 17.22
C ASP A 53 13.25 -11.69 17.02
N MET A 54 12.99 -10.93 18.09
CA MET A 54 12.96 -9.47 18.04
C MET A 54 14.30 -8.83 17.62
N ASN A 55 15.42 -9.34 18.12
CA ASN A 55 16.74 -8.85 17.75
C ASN A 55 17.08 -9.20 16.28
N ARG A 56 16.71 -10.41 15.83
CA ARG A 56 16.85 -10.83 14.43
C ARG A 56 16.02 -9.96 13.48
N LEU A 57 14.79 -9.61 13.88
CA LEU A 57 13.97 -8.64 13.14
C LEU A 57 14.66 -7.27 13.06
N LYS A 58 15.21 -6.75 14.17
CA LYS A 58 15.96 -5.47 14.18
C LYS A 58 17.17 -5.53 13.25
N LEU A 59 17.91 -6.63 13.23
CA LEU A 59 19.08 -6.79 12.36
C LEU A 59 18.71 -6.89 10.88
N ALA A 60 17.58 -7.54 10.57
CA ALA A 60 17.07 -7.61 9.20
C ALA A 60 16.65 -6.23 8.67
N PHE A 61 16.09 -5.35 9.52
CA PHE A 61 15.70 -3.98 9.15
C PHE A 61 15.53 -3.09 10.39
N ASN A 62 16.18 -1.92 10.42
CA ASN A 62 16.11 -1.04 11.60
C ASN A 62 15.86 0.45 11.31
N ARG A 63 14.60 0.84 11.11
CA ARG A 63 14.16 2.23 11.36
C ARG A 63 13.60 2.41 12.79
N GLY A 64 13.88 1.46 13.69
CA GLY A 64 13.07 1.22 14.88
C GLY A 64 11.79 0.44 14.52
N PHE A 65 11.21 -0.24 15.52
CA PHE A 65 9.87 -0.79 15.39
C PHE A 65 8.87 0.11 16.08
N THR A 66 7.73 0.32 15.43
CA THR A 66 6.56 0.95 16.03
C THR A 66 5.47 -0.10 16.15
N GLN A 67 4.45 0.15 16.96
CA GLN A 67 3.27 -0.72 16.96
C GLN A 67 2.32 -0.38 15.79
N GLY A 68 2.65 0.65 15.01
CA GLY A 68 1.86 1.16 13.89
C GLY A 68 0.57 1.83 14.35
N TYR A 69 -0.16 2.47 13.44
CA TYR A 69 -1.44 3.12 13.78
C TYR A 69 -2.50 2.17 14.37
N LEU A 70 -2.33 0.86 14.18
CA LEU A 70 -3.25 -0.16 14.70
C LEU A 70 -3.20 -0.28 16.23
N LEU A 71 -2.02 -0.14 16.84
CA LEU A 71 -1.78 -0.43 18.25
C LEU A 71 -1.15 0.75 19.01
N GLU A 72 -0.53 1.69 18.31
CA GLU A 72 0.10 2.86 18.91
C GLU A 72 -0.95 3.90 19.32
N ILE A 73 -1.01 4.23 20.61
CA ILE A 73 -1.96 5.22 21.14
C ILE A 73 -1.58 6.63 20.69
N ASN A 74 -0.26 6.91 20.60
CA ASN A 74 0.25 8.19 20.11
C ASN A 74 0.69 8.07 18.64
N LYS A 75 -0.14 8.61 17.74
CA LYS A 75 0.09 8.64 16.28
C LYS A 75 1.44 9.27 15.90
N GLU A 76 1.93 10.23 16.67
CA GLU A 76 3.19 10.93 16.39
C GLU A 76 4.42 10.02 16.54
N LEU A 77 4.30 8.90 17.27
CA LEU A 77 5.37 7.92 17.47
C LEU A 77 5.50 6.92 16.32
N VAL A 78 4.51 6.85 15.42
CA VAL A 78 4.55 5.92 14.27
C VAL A 78 5.60 6.34 13.24
N MET A 79 5.86 7.65 13.13
CA MET A 79 6.87 8.21 12.23
C MET A 79 8.22 8.32 12.94
N GLY A 80 9.25 7.64 12.41
CA GLY A 80 10.61 7.74 12.94
C GLY A 80 11.26 9.10 12.63
N ARG A 81 11.06 10.10 13.51
CA ARG A 81 11.49 11.50 13.31
C ARG A 81 13.00 11.73 13.43
N GLU A 82 13.73 10.86 14.12
CA GLU A 82 15.12 11.14 14.50
C GLU A 82 16.13 10.94 13.36
N ALA A 83 15.88 10.04 12.39
CA ALA A 83 16.81 9.81 11.28
C ALA A 83 16.19 8.96 10.15
N PRO A 84 16.51 9.26 8.87
CA PRO A 84 16.12 8.44 7.74
C PRO A 84 17.04 7.20 7.58
N GLY A 85 16.45 6.03 7.27
CA GLY A 85 17.22 4.84 6.85
C GLY A 85 17.53 3.81 7.95
N ASN A 86 18.27 2.76 7.59
CA ASN A 86 18.63 1.66 8.50
C ASN A 86 19.69 2.13 9.52
N ARG A 87 19.42 1.98 10.82
CA ARG A 87 20.32 2.34 11.92
C ARG A 87 21.18 1.18 12.41
N GLY A 88 20.78 -0.07 12.15
CA GLY A 88 21.46 -1.25 12.68
C GLY A 88 21.27 -1.48 14.19
N LEU A 89 21.66 -2.62 14.74
CA LEU A 89 21.46 -2.94 16.17
C LEU A 89 22.48 -2.18 17.05
N TYR A 90 22.01 -1.42 18.04
CA TYR A 90 22.86 -0.62 18.93
C TYR A 90 23.69 -1.49 19.89
N LEU A 91 25.00 -1.20 19.98
CA LEU A 91 25.98 -1.93 20.77
C LEU A 91 26.55 -1.15 21.96
N GLY A 92 26.30 0.15 22.05
CA GLY A 92 26.85 1.01 23.08
C GLY A 92 27.67 2.17 22.53
N LYS A 93 28.38 2.87 23.44
CA LYS A 93 29.19 4.05 23.12
C LYS A 93 30.68 3.73 23.15
N VAL A 94 31.44 4.41 22.28
CA VAL A 94 32.91 4.45 22.36
C VAL A 94 33.31 5.19 23.63
N SER A 95 34.02 4.50 24.52
CA SER A 95 34.51 5.04 25.80
C SER A 95 35.99 5.44 25.76
N GLY A 96 36.75 4.94 24.78
CA GLY A 96 38.17 5.24 24.63
C GLY A 96 38.76 4.62 23.36
N TYR A 97 40.02 4.94 23.08
CA TYR A 97 40.74 4.46 21.90
C TYR A 97 42.21 4.15 22.24
N ILE A 98 42.67 2.94 21.92
CA ILE A 98 44.06 2.50 22.10
C ILE A 98 44.81 2.72 20.78
N LYS A 99 45.59 3.79 20.72
CA LYS A 99 46.30 4.21 19.49
C LYS A 99 47.30 3.18 18.97
N LYS A 100 48.04 2.51 19.87
CA LYS A 100 49.09 1.54 19.51
C LYS A 100 48.57 0.41 18.64
N ASP A 101 47.37 -0.10 18.97
CA ASP A 101 46.78 -1.29 18.36
C ASP A 101 45.56 -0.96 17.47
N ASN A 102 45.23 0.33 17.32
CA ASN A 102 44.03 0.82 16.64
C ASN A 102 42.72 0.20 17.12
N LEU A 103 42.56 0.08 18.46
CA LEU A 103 41.38 -0.51 19.09
C LEU A 103 40.45 0.57 19.68
N ALA A 104 39.20 0.59 19.23
CA ALA A 104 38.13 1.31 19.90
C ALA A 104 37.61 0.48 21.09
N ILE A 105 37.39 1.12 22.23
CA ILE A 105 36.83 0.50 23.43
C ILE A 105 35.35 0.89 23.54
N ILE A 106 34.46 -0.05 23.23
CA ILE A 106 33.01 0.14 23.31
C ILE A 106 32.53 -0.34 24.68
N LYS A 107 31.72 0.49 25.34
CA LYS A 107 31.02 0.15 26.58
C LYS A 107 29.54 -0.09 26.26
N PRO A 108 29.08 -1.36 26.23
CA PRO A 108 27.68 -1.66 25.99
C PRO A 108 26.82 -1.22 27.19
N ASP A 109 25.60 -0.75 26.93
CA ASP A 109 24.65 -0.36 27.98
C ASP A 109 23.93 -1.59 28.59
N GLY A 110 22.89 -1.40 29.40
CA GLY A 110 22.14 -2.55 29.98
C GLY A 110 21.59 -3.52 28.93
N LEU A 111 20.93 -2.99 27.89
CA LEU A 111 20.26 -3.78 26.86
C LEU A 111 21.27 -4.39 25.87
N SER A 112 22.26 -3.60 25.43
CA SER A 112 23.35 -4.08 24.57
C SER A 112 24.20 -5.13 25.28
N ARG A 113 24.45 -5.02 26.60
CA ARG A 113 25.13 -6.08 27.37
C ARG A 113 24.32 -7.36 27.42
N TYR A 114 23.00 -7.30 27.62
CA TYR A 114 22.14 -8.49 27.62
C TYR A 114 22.17 -9.19 26.25
N ASN A 115 22.06 -8.41 25.18
CA ASN A 115 22.12 -8.91 23.81
C ASN A 115 23.47 -9.59 23.52
N LEU A 116 24.59 -8.95 23.87
CA LEU A 116 25.94 -9.46 23.62
C LEU A 116 26.32 -10.71 24.43
N LYS A 117 25.73 -10.90 25.61
CA LYS A 117 26.06 -12.03 26.50
C LYS A 117 25.36 -13.32 26.15
N ASN A 118 24.06 -13.24 25.91
CA ASN A 118 23.21 -14.43 25.87
C ASN A 118 22.75 -14.80 24.46
N ARG A 119 22.86 -13.88 23.48
CA ARG A 119 22.12 -14.01 22.22
C ARG A 119 22.87 -13.54 20.97
N TYR A 120 23.99 -12.82 21.10
CA TYR A 120 24.64 -12.18 19.95
C TYR A 120 26.15 -11.99 20.13
N ARG A 121 26.99 -12.60 19.29
CA ARG A 121 28.45 -12.33 19.27
C ARG A 121 28.84 -11.81 17.90
N LEU A 122 29.54 -10.69 17.87
CA LEU A 122 30.12 -10.15 16.65
C LEU A 122 31.14 -11.11 16.05
N GLU A 123 31.12 -11.24 14.73
CA GLU A 123 31.98 -12.11 13.94
C GLU A 123 32.78 -11.33 12.89
N LYS A 124 33.76 -12.01 12.31
CA LYS A 124 34.51 -11.49 11.16
C LYS A 124 33.55 -11.28 9.98
N ASN A 125 33.69 -10.13 9.31
CA ASN A 125 32.89 -9.62 8.20
C ASN A 125 31.51 -9.04 8.56
N ASP A 126 31.17 -8.92 9.84
CA ASP A 126 30.03 -8.10 10.25
C ASP A 126 30.25 -6.63 9.87
N GLY A 127 29.16 -5.96 9.52
CA GLY A 127 29.16 -4.53 9.20
C GLY A 127 28.83 -3.71 10.44
N ILE A 128 29.66 -2.71 10.72
CA ILE A 128 29.49 -1.80 11.85
C ILE A 128 29.51 -0.35 11.37
N VAL A 129 28.73 0.50 12.03
CA VAL A 129 28.77 1.94 11.83
C VAL A 129 28.97 2.66 13.15
N PHE A 130 29.86 3.65 13.13
CA PHE A 130 30.03 4.62 14.20
C PHE A 130 29.31 5.90 13.80
N ILE A 131 28.43 6.38 14.67
CA ILE A 131 27.71 7.64 14.53
C ILE A 131 28.30 8.59 15.57
N CYS A 132 29.04 9.58 15.11
CA CYS A 132 29.80 10.46 15.96
C CYS A 132 29.09 11.83 16.07
N PRO A 133 28.96 12.40 17.27
CA PRO A 133 28.41 13.74 17.43
C PRO A 133 29.26 14.75 16.66
N ASP A 134 28.61 15.66 15.93
CA ASP A 134 29.29 16.73 15.22
C ASP A 134 29.74 17.80 16.21
N THR A 135 30.88 18.44 15.95
CA THR A 135 31.44 19.50 16.81
C THR A 135 30.95 20.89 16.43
N ASP A 136 30.18 21.02 15.35
CA ASP A 136 29.75 22.31 14.79
C ASP A 136 28.22 22.48 14.90
N GLU A 137 27.76 23.31 15.85
CA GLU A 137 26.35 23.48 16.23
C GLU A 137 25.42 23.96 15.10
N LYS A 138 25.97 24.38 13.95
CA LYS A 138 25.20 25.00 12.85
C LYS A 138 24.79 24.05 11.73
N ILE A 139 25.25 22.79 11.73
CA ILE A 139 24.87 21.80 10.71
C ILE A 139 24.54 20.48 11.41
N TYR A 140 23.25 20.12 11.50
CA TYR A 140 22.82 18.79 11.98
C TYR A 140 23.18 17.70 10.95
N ARG A 141 24.46 17.33 10.83
CA ARG A 141 24.90 16.17 10.05
C ARG A 141 25.82 15.29 10.89
N GLU A 142 25.26 14.23 11.45
CA GLU A 142 26.05 13.19 12.12
C GLU A 142 27.15 12.64 11.18
N ARG A 143 28.39 12.58 11.67
CA ARG A 143 29.48 11.93 10.92
C ARG A 143 29.36 10.42 11.08
N LYS A 144 29.08 9.73 9.96
CA LYS A 144 28.98 8.26 9.90
C LYS A 144 30.27 7.63 9.37
N LEU A 145 30.82 6.68 10.12
CA LEU A 145 31.95 5.85 9.69
C LEU A 145 31.51 4.38 9.64
N GLY A 146 31.30 3.85 8.44
CA GLY A 146 31.00 2.43 8.23
C GLY A 146 32.25 1.60 7.95
N MET A 147 32.33 0.39 8.49
CA MET A 147 33.37 -0.59 8.16
C MET A 147 32.92 -2.04 8.35
N LEU A 148 33.69 -2.97 7.78
CA LEU A 148 33.58 -4.40 8.10
C LEU A 148 34.57 -4.76 9.20
N ILE A 149 34.18 -5.68 10.08
CA ILE A 149 35.05 -6.27 11.10
C ILE A 149 36.03 -7.23 10.41
N GLU A 150 37.33 -6.93 10.44
CA GLU A 150 38.35 -7.74 9.75
C GLU A 150 38.90 -8.89 10.60
N GLU A 151 38.77 -8.78 11.93
CA GLU A 151 39.32 -9.71 12.92
C GLU A 151 38.29 -9.99 14.02
N THR A 152 38.33 -11.17 14.65
CA THR A 152 37.42 -11.53 15.73
C THR A 152 37.48 -10.51 16.87
N PRO A 153 36.35 -9.89 17.24
CA PRO A 153 36.31 -8.93 18.33
C PRO A 153 36.72 -9.52 19.67
N LYS A 154 37.41 -8.71 20.49
CA LYS A 154 37.81 -9.12 21.85
C LYS A 154 36.83 -8.57 22.87
N TYR A 155 36.51 -9.38 23.87
CA TYR A 155 35.63 -9.01 24.99
C TYR A 155 36.44 -9.07 26.28
N GLU A 156 36.49 -7.97 27.02
CA GLU A 156 37.26 -7.83 28.26
C GLU A 156 36.36 -7.49 29.46
N GLY A 157 36.64 -8.08 30.62
CA GLY A 157 35.92 -7.82 31.87
C GLY A 157 34.92 -8.92 32.27
N GLY A 158 34.64 -9.02 33.58
CA GLY A 158 33.70 -9.99 34.14
C GLY A 158 32.23 -9.66 33.89
N ARG A 159 31.32 -10.45 34.47
CA ARG A 159 29.85 -10.42 34.24
C ARG A 159 29.18 -9.04 34.38
N GLU A 160 29.79 -8.01 34.98
CA GLU A 160 29.17 -6.67 35.11
C GLU A 160 29.85 -5.56 34.28
N LYS A 161 31.10 -5.75 33.84
CA LYS A 161 31.95 -4.71 33.23
C LYS A 161 32.51 -5.09 31.85
N GLU A 162 31.77 -5.88 31.07
CA GLU A 162 32.17 -6.31 29.74
C GLU A 162 32.38 -5.10 28.81
N LYS A 163 33.58 -5.00 28.24
CA LYS A 163 34.00 -4.03 27.23
C LYS A 163 34.26 -4.78 25.93
N LEU A 164 33.82 -4.19 24.83
CA LEU A 164 34.06 -4.71 23.49
C LEU A 164 35.21 -3.93 22.86
N LEU A 165 36.26 -4.62 22.44
CA LEU A 165 37.40 -4.03 21.74
C LEU A 165 37.31 -4.37 20.25
N LEU A 166 37.23 -3.32 19.43
CA LEU A 166 37.14 -3.43 17.98
C LEU A 166 38.31 -2.75 17.30
N LYS A 167 38.98 -3.47 16.41
CA LYS A 167 39.99 -2.90 15.54
C LYS A 167 39.34 -2.04 14.47
N THR A 168 39.80 -0.80 14.34
CA THR A 168 39.22 0.18 13.41
C THR A 168 40.24 0.68 12.40
N LYS A 169 39.80 0.93 11.16
CA LYS A 169 40.68 1.46 10.08
C LYS A 169 41.10 2.92 10.29
N LYS A 170 40.31 3.68 11.05
CA LYS A 170 40.55 5.09 11.36
C LYS A 170 40.26 5.32 12.85
N PRO A 171 40.97 6.25 13.50
CA PRO A 171 40.66 6.62 14.88
C PRO A 171 39.20 7.04 15.03
N VAL A 172 38.56 6.54 16.09
CA VAL A 172 37.17 6.86 16.44
C VAL A 172 37.16 7.61 17.77
N GLN A 173 36.42 8.72 17.82
CA GLN A 173 36.36 9.56 19.02
C GLN A 173 35.48 8.94 20.11
N PRO A 174 35.80 9.16 21.40
CA PRO A 174 34.89 8.86 22.49
C PRO A 174 33.53 9.55 22.29
N GLY A 175 32.46 8.90 22.73
CA GLY A 175 31.09 9.40 22.61
C GLY A 175 30.33 8.95 21.36
N CYS A 176 31.01 8.39 20.34
CA CYS A 176 30.30 7.84 19.18
C CYS A 176 29.43 6.65 19.56
N ASP A 177 28.22 6.63 19.02
CA ASP A 177 27.30 5.49 19.09
C ASP A 177 27.71 4.42 18.07
N VAL A 178 27.61 3.16 18.48
CA VAL A 178 28.08 2.02 17.67
C VAL A 178 26.91 1.10 17.35
N TYR A 179 26.74 0.76 16.07
CA TYR A 179 25.64 -0.08 15.58
C TYR A 179 26.10 -1.15 14.60
N ILE A 180 25.44 -2.31 14.61
CA ILE A 180 25.63 -3.38 13.62
C ILE A 180 24.68 -3.19 12.45
N THR A 181 25.22 -3.00 11.26
CA THR A 181 24.44 -2.78 10.03
C THR A 181 24.36 -3.99 9.13
N ARG A 182 25.21 -5.01 9.36
CA ARG A 182 25.21 -6.28 8.63
C ARG A 182 25.67 -7.41 9.55
N ASP A 183 24.95 -8.51 9.50
CA ASP A 183 25.22 -9.73 10.26
C ASP A 183 25.48 -10.90 9.32
N VAL A 184 26.67 -11.49 9.39
CA VAL A 184 27.07 -12.59 8.52
C VAL A 184 26.36 -13.90 8.88
N SER A 185 26.16 -14.16 10.17
CA SER A 185 25.47 -15.35 10.67
C SER A 185 24.01 -15.37 10.23
N LEU A 186 23.34 -14.23 10.29
CA LEU A 186 21.97 -14.05 9.85
C LEU A 186 21.84 -14.20 8.33
N ILE A 187 22.82 -13.72 7.56
CA ILE A 187 22.87 -13.93 6.10
C ILE A 187 23.04 -15.42 5.78
N LYS A 188 23.91 -16.13 6.50
CA LYS A 188 24.10 -17.57 6.31
C LYS A 188 22.80 -18.33 6.60
N GLU A 189 22.16 -18.01 7.72
CA GLU A 189 20.87 -18.60 8.08
C GLU A 189 19.80 -18.31 7.02
N ALA A 190 19.71 -17.06 6.56
CA ALA A 190 18.77 -16.68 5.52
C ALA A 190 19.00 -17.48 4.23
N ASN A 191 20.26 -17.68 3.84
CA ASN A 191 20.62 -18.55 2.73
C ASN A 191 20.23 -20.00 2.99
N ASP A 192 20.43 -20.52 4.20
CA ASP A 192 20.01 -21.87 4.54
C ASP A 192 18.48 -22.03 4.49
N ILE A 193 17.70 -20.99 4.85
CA ILE A 193 16.24 -20.95 4.67
C ILE A 193 15.88 -20.94 3.18
N ILE A 194 16.47 -20.04 2.40
CA ILE A 194 16.21 -19.88 0.95
C ILE A 194 16.49 -21.18 0.19
N HIS A 195 17.55 -21.89 0.57
CA HIS A 195 17.94 -23.16 -0.05
C HIS A 195 17.31 -24.39 0.64
N GLY A 196 16.36 -24.20 1.57
CA GLY A 196 15.57 -25.28 2.17
C GLY A 196 16.33 -26.19 3.14
N LYS A 197 17.46 -25.73 3.70
CA LYS A 197 18.29 -26.50 4.63
C LYS A 197 17.81 -26.43 6.08
N SER A 198 17.22 -25.31 6.50
CA SER A 198 16.88 -25.05 7.92
C SER A 198 15.40 -25.23 8.27
N TYR A 199 14.49 -25.14 7.30
CA TYR A 199 13.05 -25.24 7.56
C TYR A 199 12.44 -26.37 6.73
N LYS A 200 12.17 -27.51 7.38
CA LYS A 200 11.39 -28.62 6.79
C LYS A 200 9.95 -28.48 7.24
N PHE A 201 9.16 -27.69 6.52
CA PHE A 201 7.70 -27.81 6.60
C PHE A 201 7.35 -29.29 6.38
N SER A 202 6.67 -29.89 7.36
CA SER A 202 6.34 -31.30 7.33
C SER A 202 4.86 -31.50 7.65
N ILE A 203 4.18 -32.18 6.76
CA ILE A 203 2.77 -32.53 6.84
C ILE A 203 2.69 -33.86 7.61
N PRO A 204 2.01 -33.89 8.77
CA PRO A 204 1.74 -35.12 9.49
C PRO A 204 0.88 -36.06 8.62
N LEU A 205 1.38 -37.27 8.41
CA LEU A 205 0.75 -38.31 7.61
C LEU A 205 0.52 -39.54 8.47
N ASN A 206 -0.72 -39.98 8.54
CA ASN A 206 -1.09 -41.27 9.11
C ASN A 206 -1.02 -42.33 8.02
N MET A 207 -0.52 -43.52 8.35
CA MET A 207 -0.35 -44.63 7.41
C MET A 207 -0.77 -45.93 8.08
N ARG A 208 -1.52 -46.76 7.36
CA ARG A 208 -1.88 -48.13 7.71
C ARG A 208 -1.45 -49.06 6.58
N VAL A 209 -0.87 -50.20 6.95
CA VAL A 209 -0.35 -51.20 6.02
C VAL A 209 -1.11 -52.49 6.21
N LEU A 210 -1.70 -52.97 5.12
CA LEU A 210 -2.52 -54.18 5.05
C LEU A 210 -1.96 -55.12 3.98
N TRP A 211 -2.37 -56.38 4.01
CA TRP A 211 -2.11 -57.35 2.95
C TRP A 211 -3.43 -57.90 2.44
N ASP A 212 -3.57 -58.04 1.13
CA ASP A 212 -4.73 -58.71 0.55
C ASP A 212 -4.59 -60.25 0.60
N GLU A 213 -5.63 -60.95 0.14
CA GLU A 213 -5.66 -62.43 0.09
C GLU A 213 -4.51 -63.04 -0.74
N GLY A 214 -3.90 -62.27 -1.63
CA GLY A 214 -2.75 -62.66 -2.46
C GLY A 214 -1.39 -62.30 -1.87
N ASN A 215 -1.32 -61.87 -0.60
CA ASN A 215 -0.13 -61.35 0.07
C ASN A 215 0.46 -60.10 -0.62
N VAL A 216 -0.37 -59.27 -1.25
CA VAL A 216 0.04 -57.99 -1.84
C VAL A 216 -0.10 -56.89 -0.80
N PRO A 217 0.97 -56.14 -0.49
CA PRO A 217 0.90 -55.00 0.43
C PRO A 217 0.00 -53.87 -0.11
N VAL A 218 -0.80 -53.30 0.77
CA VAL A 218 -1.69 -52.16 0.52
C VAL A 218 -1.40 -51.08 1.57
N LEU A 219 -1.06 -49.88 1.12
CA LEU A 219 -0.87 -48.71 1.97
C LEU A 219 -2.10 -47.83 1.87
N VAL A 220 -2.69 -47.55 3.02
CA VAL A 220 -3.74 -46.55 3.18
C VAL A 220 -3.19 -45.45 4.07
N GLY A 221 -3.52 -44.19 3.82
CA GLY A 221 -3.11 -43.13 4.73
C GLY A 221 -3.91 -41.87 4.53
N ASP A 222 -3.85 -41.00 5.53
CA ASP A 222 -4.54 -39.73 5.54
C ASP A 222 -3.68 -38.61 6.09
N PHE A 223 -3.90 -37.42 5.56
CA PHE A 223 -3.26 -36.20 6.04
C PHE A 223 -4.19 -35.01 5.82
N SER A 224 -3.89 -33.91 6.52
CA SER A 224 -4.62 -32.65 6.40
C SER A 224 -3.63 -31.51 6.15
N LEU A 225 -3.92 -30.63 5.20
CA LEU A 225 -3.11 -29.43 4.94
C LEU A 225 -3.51 -28.27 5.84
N ASP A 226 -4.78 -28.21 6.18
CA ASP A 226 -5.42 -27.26 7.07
C ASP A 226 -6.46 -28.01 7.92
N ASN A 227 -7.15 -27.32 8.82
CA ASN A 227 -8.20 -27.95 9.64
C ASN A 227 -9.48 -28.28 8.85
N VAL A 228 -9.46 -28.21 7.51
CA VAL A 228 -10.66 -28.28 6.66
C VAL A 228 -10.56 -29.38 5.60
N ARG A 229 -9.39 -29.60 5.01
CA ARG A 229 -9.19 -30.51 3.86
C ARG A 229 -8.43 -31.76 4.27
N LYS A 230 -9.18 -32.84 4.48
CA LYS A 230 -8.64 -34.18 4.69
C LYS A 230 -8.43 -34.88 3.36
N HIS A 231 -7.25 -35.45 3.17
CA HIS A 231 -6.91 -36.25 2.00
C HIS A 231 -6.71 -37.69 2.40
N GLU A 232 -7.21 -38.61 1.57
CA GLU A 232 -7.05 -40.05 1.77
C GLU A 232 -6.29 -40.63 0.58
N ILE A 233 -5.29 -41.45 0.87
CA ILE A 233 -4.39 -42.05 -0.10
C ILE A 233 -4.53 -43.55 0.00
N TYR A 234 -4.70 -44.18 -1.16
CA TYR A 234 -4.71 -45.64 -1.30
C TYR A 234 -3.68 -46.06 -2.34
N LEU A 235 -2.79 -47.00 -2.01
CA LEU A 235 -1.83 -47.57 -2.96
C LEU A 235 -1.67 -49.07 -2.74
N LYS A 236 -1.98 -49.86 -3.76
CA LYS A 236 -1.70 -51.29 -3.81
C LYS A 236 -0.36 -51.53 -4.52
N ALA A 237 0.48 -52.38 -3.94
CA ALA A 237 1.76 -52.75 -4.55
C ALA A 237 1.56 -53.53 -5.87
N ASP A 238 2.52 -53.40 -6.78
CA ASP A 238 2.62 -54.17 -8.02
C ASP A 238 3.32 -55.52 -7.83
N PHE A 239 3.65 -55.88 -6.59
CA PHE A 239 4.32 -57.12 -6.21
C PHE A 239 3.60 -57.81 -5.05
N LYS A 240 3.66 -59.15 -5.04
CA LYS A 240 3.26 -59.97 -3.89
C LYS A 240 4.47 -60.29 -3.02
N MET A 241 4.26 -60.49 -1.73
CA MET A 241 5.27 -61.07 -0.85
C MET A 241 5.14 -62.59 -0.84
N GLU A 242 6.26 -63.29 -0.71
CA GLU A 242 6.30 -64.76 -0.75
C GLU A 242 6.47 -65.33 0.66
N PRO A 243 5.94 -66.53 0.96
CA PRO A 243 6.24 -67.21 2.21
C PRO A 243 7.75 -67.35 2.43
N ALA A 244 8.22 -66.97 3.61
CA ALA A 244 9.65 -66.95 3.91
C ALA A 244 10.21 -68.37 4.11
N ILE A 245 11.32 -68.68 3.43
CA ILE A 245 11.95 -70.02 3.49
C ILE A 245 12.91 -70.15 4.69
N LYS A 246 13.65 -69.10 5.06
CA LYS A 246 14.64 -69.13 6.16
C LYS A 246 14.57 -67.96 7.13
N SER A 247 14.11 -66.79 6.69
CA SER A 247 14.11 -65.57 7.51
C SER A 247 12.97 -64.65 7.08
N PRO A 248 11.81 -64.71 7.76
CA PRO A 248 10.72 -63.78 7.49
C PRO A 248 11.13 -62.35 7.81
N LEU A 249 10.49 -61.39 7.16
CA LEU A 249 10.62 -59.99 7.55
C LEU A 249 9.89 -59.79 8.88
N THR A 250 10.52 -59.12 9.82
CA THR A 250 9.85 -58.73 11.07
C THR A 250 9.03 -57.48 10.84
N GLU A 251 7.95 -57.32 11.61
CA GLU A 251 7.13 -56.10 11.59
C GLU A 251 7.99 -54.85 11.82
N GLU A 252 8.93 -54.91 12.77
CA GLU A 252 9.87 -53.83 13.07
C GLU A 252 10.72 -53.42 11.84
N LYS A 253 11.18 -54.39 11.05
CA LYS A 253 11.94 -54.10 9.82
C LYS A 253 11.08 -53.40 8.78
N ILE A 254 9.81 -53.79 8.66
CA ILE A 254 8.84 -53.15 7.75
C ILE A 254 8.58 -51.71 8.20
N ILE A 255 8.27 -51.51 9.49
CA ILE A 255 8.08 -50.20 10.12
C ILE A 255 9.27 -49.29 9.84
N ASN A 256 10.49 -49.78 10.08
CA ASN A 256 11.72 -48.99 9.91
C ASN A 256 11.99 -48.58 8.46
N GLN A 257 11.52 -49.33 7.45
CA GLN A 257 11.62 -48.88 6.07
C GLN A 257 10.52 -47.86 5.73
N LEU A 258 9.28 -48.11 6.13
CA LEU A 258 8.14 -47.27 5.77
C LEU A 258 8.13 -45.91 6.49
N LYS A 259 8.65 -45.82 7.72
CA LYS A 259 8.77 -44.56 8.48
C LYS A 259 9.75 -43.54 7.87
N LYS A 260 10.68 -43.97 7.03
CA LYS A 260 11.66 -43.06 6.43
C LYS A 260 10.92 -42.15 5.44
N THR A 261 10.94 -40.82 5.61
CA THR A 261 10.34 -39.91 4.62
C THR A 261 11.38 -39.14 3.80
N GLY A 262 12.61 -38.99 4.33
CA GLY A 262 13.72 -38.39 3.59
C GLY A 262 13.53 -36.89 3.33
N ASN A 263 13.57 -36.48 2.06
CA ASN A 263 13.40 -35.09 1.63
C ASN A 263 11.98 -34.79 1.13
N THR A 264 10.99 -35.59 1.51
CA THR A 264 9.58 -35.29 1.19
C THR A 264 8.99 -34.28 2.18
N LEU A 265 7.83 -33.72 1.81
CA LEU A 265 7.06 -32.80 2.66
C LEU A 265 6.34 -33.50 3.82
N PHE A 266 6.54 -34.80 4.04
CA PHE A 266 5.73 -35.57 4.99
C PHE A 266 6.56 -36.09 6.18
N SER A 267 5.91 -36.21 7.33
CA SER A 267 6.40 -36.96 8.49
C SER A 267 5.33 -37.97 8.89
N ILE A 268 5.75 -39.21 9.17
CA ILE A 268 4.81 -40.24 9.60
C ILE A 268 4.46 -40.01 11.07
N GLN A 269 3.23 -39.55 11.32
CA GLN A 269 2.73 -39.31 12.68
C GLN A 269 2.30 -40.61 13.34
N LYS A 270 1.55 -41.44 12.59
CA LYS A 270 1.06 -42.74 13.03
C LYS A 270 1.29 -43.77 11.94
N LEU A 271 1.82 -44.93 12.31
CA LEU A 271 1.97 -46.09 11.42
C LEU A 271 1.38 -47.32 12.08
N GLU A 272 0.34 -47.88 11.47
CA GLU A 272 -0.29 -49.14 11.88
C GLU A 272 0.00 -50.23 10.85
N ILE A 273 0.29 -51.44 11.31
CA ILE A 273 0.58 -52.58 10.44
C ILE A 273 -0.22 -53.79 10.90
N GLU A 274 -0.85 -54.49 9.96
CA GLU A 274 -1.49 -55.79 10.18
C GLU A 274 -0.76 -56.85 9.37
N TYR A 275 0.33 -57.36 9.93
CA TYR A 275 1.26 -58.21 9.21
C TYR A 275 1.09 -59.70 9.53
N PRO A 276 0.97 -60.60 8.54
CA PRO A 276 0.83 -62.05 8.75
C PRO A 276 2.04 -62.76 9.39
N GLY A 277 3.21 -62.11 9.49
CA GLY A 277 4.37 -62.62 10.23
C GLY A 277 5.32 -63.55 9.45
N ASN A 278 4.89 -64.14 8.34
CA ASN A 278 5.59 -65.25 7.66
C ASN A 278 6.08 -64.94 6.23
N LEU A 279 6.11 -63.67 5.82
CA LEU A 279 6.35 -63.27 4.43
C LEU A 279 7.76 -62.67 4.21
N PHE A 280 8.26 -62.73 2.98
CA PHE A 280 9.55 -62.19 2.56
C PHE A 280 9.42 -61.36 1.27
N ILE A 281 10.17 -60.26 1.22
CA ILE A 281 10.42 -59.46 0.01
C ILE A 281 11.74 -58.70 0.17
N PRO A 282 12.48 -58.40 -0.90
CA PRO A 282 13.62 -57.49 -0.81
C PRO A 282 13.23 -56.11 -0.27
N LEU A 283 14.00 -55.56 0.67
CA LEU A 283 13.74 -54.24 1.27
C LEU A 283 13.67 -53.10 0.23
N SER A 284 14.34 -53.26 -0.91
CA SER A 284 14.29 -52.30 -2.03
C SER A 284 12.88 -52.13 -2.60
N LYS A 285 12.06 -53.19 -2.60
CA LYS A 285 10.65 -53.15 -3.05
C LYS A 285 9.77 -52.38 -2.08
N LEU A 286 9.92 -52.60 -0.77
CA LEU A 286 9.24 -51.79 0.26
C LEU A 286 9.64 -50.31 0.20
N ASN A 287 10.93 -50.04 -0.05
CA ASN A 287 11.43 -48.68 -0.24
C ASN A 287 10.84 -48.00 -1.48
N GLY A 288 10.61 -48.76 -2.56
CA GLY A 288 9.90 -48.32 -3.76
C GLY A 288 8.45 -47.97 -3.47
N LEU A 289 7.70 -48.91 -2.90
CA LEU A 289 6.29 -48.74 -2.54
C LEU A 289 6.03 -47.50 -1.67
N ARG A 290 6.88 -47.29 -0.66
CA ARG A 290 6.86 -46.08 0.19
C ARG A 290 7.09 -44.80 -0.62
N ARG A 291 8.06 -44.78 -1.54
CA ARG A 291 8.31 -43.60 -2.39
C ARG A 291 7.11 -43.30 -3.28
N ASP A 292 6.52 -44.32 -3.89
CA ASP A 292 5.35 -44.18 -4.74
C ASP A 292 4.14 -43.68 -3.93
N PHE A 293 3.98 -44.15 -2.70
CA PHE A 293 2.94 -43.67 -1.78
C PHE A 293 3.12 -42.18 -1.45
N LEU A 294 4.32 -41.76 -1.06
CA LEU A 294 4.63 -40.36 -0.76
C LEU A 294 4.51 -39.47 -2.01
N MET A 295 4.87 -39.98 -3.19
CA MET A 295 4.66 -39.27 -4.46
C MET A 295 3.17 -39.12 -4.78
N LYS A 296 2.35 -40.15 -4.52
CA LYS A 296 0.89 -40.06 -4.68
C LYS A 296 0.31 -39.03 -3.71
N ALA A 297 0.71 -39.06 -2.43
CA ALA A 297 0.35 -38.05 -1.44
C ALA A 297 0.64 -36.62 -1.93
N GLN A 298 1.85 -36.40 -2.45
CA GLN A 298 2.23 -35.10 -3.01
C GLN A 298 1.40 -34.71 -4.24
N ARG A 299 1.03 -35.67 -5.10
CA ARG A 299 0.15 -35.39 -6.24
C ARG A 299 -1.26 -34.98 -5.81
N GLU A 300 -1.81 -35.57 -4.75
CA GLU A 300 -3.12 -35.15 -4.22
C GLU A 300 -3.06 -33.68 -3.76
N ILE A 301 -2.00 -33.27 -3.06
CA ILE A 301 -1.77 -31.85 -2.72
C ILE A 301 -1.76 -30.98 -3.98
N LEU A 302 -0.97 -31.36 -5.00
CA LEU A 302 -0.85 -30.59 -6.23
C LEU A 302 -2.16 -30.53 -7.04
N ASN A 303 -3.03 -31.54 -6.92
CA ASN A 303 -4.31 -31.57 -7.61
C ASN A 303 -5.33 -30.65 -6.92
N ASP A 304 -5.34 -30.60 -5.61
CA ASP A 304 -6.22 -29.71 -4.82
C ASP A 304 -5.89 -28.23 -5.00
N HIS A 305 -4.63 -27.90 -5.27
CA HIS A 305 -4.21 -26.52 -5.57
C HIS A 305 -4.37 -26.14 -7.05
N LYS A 306 -4.80 -27.06 -7.92
CA LYS A 306 -5.12 -26.72 -9.32
C LYS A 306 -6.56 -26.21 -9.40
N PRO A 307 -6.81 -25.12 -10.13
CA PRO A 307 -8.17 -24.71 -10.45
C PRO A 307 -8.90 -25.84 -11.19
N PHE A 308 -10.22 -25.96 -10.96
CA PHE A 308 -11.04 -26.93 -11.69
C PHE A 308 -10.92 -26.71 -13.21
N LYS A 309 -10.90 -27.81 -13.99
CA LYS A 309 -10.78 -27.75 -15.46
C LYS A 309 -11.80 -26.81 -16.11
N ASN A 310 -13.03 -26.77 -15.58
CA ASN A 310 -14.08 -25.88 -16.07
C ASN A 310 -13.76 -24.40 -15.81
N SER A 311 -13.19 -24.07 -14.65
CA SER A 311 -12.75 -22.71 -14.32
C SER A 311 -11.62 -22.24 -15.24
N ILE A 312 -10.68 -23.14 -15.58
CA ILE A 312 -9.60 -22.85 -16.54
C ILE A 312 -10.19 -22.53 -17.92
N LYS A 313 -11.08 -23.39 -18.44
CA LYS A 313 -11.74 -23.17 -19.74
C LYS A 313 -12.53 -21.86 -19.77
N LEU A 314 -13.23 -21.53 -18.67
CA LEU A 314 -13.95 -20.25 -18.56
C LEU A 314 -12.99 -19.06 -18.56
N ALA A 315 -11.88 -19.14 -17.82
CA ALA A 315 -10.85 -18.10 -17.80
C ALA A 315 -10.22 -17.89 -19.19
N GLU A 316 -9.91 -18.96 -19.92
CA GLU A 316 -9.39 -18.90 -21.29
C GLU A 316 -10.38 -18.23 -22.25
N LYS A 317 -11.67 -18.58 -22.16
CA LYS A 317 -12.74 -17.93 -22.94
C LYS A 317 -12.82 -16.43 -22.62
N ASN A 318 -12.83 -16.06 -21.35
CA ASN A 318 -12.90 -14.66 -20.92
C ASN A 318 -11.66 -13.86 -21.34
N LEU A 319 -10.48 -14.48 -21.31
CA LEU A 319 -9.24 -13.88 -21.79
C LEU A 319 -9.30 -13.62 -23.29
N LYS A 320 -9.83 -14.54 -24.09
CA LYS A 320 -10.01 -14.35 -25.54
C LYS A 320 -10.94 -13.16 -25.82
N ILE A 321 -12.11 -13.12 -25.17
CA ILE A 321 -13.07 -12.01 -25.29
C ILE A 321 -12.41 -10.67 -24.90
N THR A 322 -11.69 -10.64 -23.79
CA THR A 322 -11.02 -9.41 -23.32
C THR A 322 -9.94 -8.94 -24.30
N ARG A 323 -9.17 -9.85 -24.89
CA ARG A 323 -8.16 -9.51 -25.89
C ARG A 323 -8.79 -8.94 -27.17
N GLU A 324 -9.91 -9.49 -27.61
CA GLU A 324 -10.65 -8.98 -28.76
C GLU A 324 -11.25 -7.60 -28.45
N GLU A 325 -11.84 -7.39 -27.26
CA GLU A 325 -12.31 -6.08 -26.79
C GLU A 325 -11.18 -5.04 -26.82
N LEU A 326 -10.01 -5.35 -26.22
CA LEU A 326 -8.89 -4.42 -26.17
C LEU A 326 -8.32 -4.07 -27.55
N LYS A 327 -8.23 -5.04 -28.47
CA LYS A 327 -7.83 -4.77 -29.86
C LYS A 327 -8.79 -3.82 -30.55
N ASN A 328 -10.09 -4.02 -30.37
CA ASN A 328 -11.11 -3.15 -30.94
C ASN A 328 -11.02 -1.74 -30.35
N LEU A 329 -10.80 -1.61 -29.04
CA LEU A 329 -10.63 -0.31 -28.38
C LEU A 329 -9.39 0.44 -28.88
N MET A 330 -8.26 -0.24 -29.06
CA MET A 330 -7.05 0.38 -29.62
C MET A 330 -7.24 0.85 -31.06
N ASN A 331 -8.08 0.17 -31.85
CA ASN A 331 -8.43 0.63 -33.19
C ASN A 331 -9.38 1.84 -33.12
N LEU A 332 -10.37 1.80 -32.23
CA LEU A 332 -11.31 2.91 -32.03
C LEU A 332 -10.63 4.16 -31.49
N SER A 333 -9.71 4.06 -30.53
CA SER A 333 -9.00 5.22 -29.98
C SER A 333 -8.11 5.91 -31.02
N LYS A 334 -7.54 5.16 -31.98
CA LYS A 334 -6.83 5.73 -33.14
C LYS A 334 -7.77 6.49 -34.09
N ILE A 335 -9.03 6.08 -34.17
CA ILE A 335 -10.07 6.74 -34.98
C ILE A 335 -10.66 7.95 -34.24
N SER A 336 -10.81 7.86 -32.91
CA SER A 336 -11.31 8.93 -32.01
C SER A 336 -10.25 9.98 -31.64
N LEU A 337 -8.98 9.78 -32.01
CA LEU A 337 -7.96 10.83 -32.07
C LEU A 337 -7.77 11.31 -33.53
N PRO A 338 -8.79 11.81 -34.23
CA PRO A 338 -8.61 12.12 -35.62
C PRO A 338 -7.85 13.46 -35.75
N ASN A 339 -6.97 13.51 -36.75
CA ASN A 339 -6.70 14.73 -37.52
C ASN A 339 -7.97 15.20 -38.28
N SER A 340 -9.17 15.04 -37.71
CA SER A 340 -10.41 15.46 -38.36
C SER A 340 -10.42 16.98 -38.36
N PRO A 341 -10.66 17.62 -39.51
CA PRO A 341 -10.80 19.06 -39.54
C PRO A 341 -11.93 19.45 -38.58
N LEU A 342 -11.71 20.51 -37.82
CA LEU A 342 -12.61 21.14 -36.85
C LEU A 342 -13.99 21.54 -37.43
N ASN A 343 -14.29 21.19 -38.68
CA ASN A 343 -15.50 21.53 -39.41
C ASN A 343 -16.78 20.86 -38.84
N LYS A 344 -16.66 19.83 -37.98
CA LYS A 344 -17.80 19.30 -37.22
C LYS A 344 -18.14 20.09 -35.95
N LEU A 345 -17.30 21.04 -35.50
CA LEU A 345 -17.66 21.88 -34.35
C LEU A 345 -18.80 22.85 -34.66
N GLU A 346 -18.92 23.34 -35.89
CA GLU A 346 -19.92 24.37 -36.22
C GLU A 346 -21.37 23.84 -36.12
N GLU A 347 -21.63 22.59 -36.52
CA GLU A 347 -22.97 21.99 -36.44
C GLU A 347 -23.35 21.52 -35.03
N ASP A 348 -22.40 20.99 -34.24
CA ASP A 348 -22.69 20.47 -32.88
C ASP A 348 -22.92 21.60 -31.86
N LEU A 349 -22.34 22.79 -32.06
CA LEU A 349 -22.35 23.92 -31.12
C LEU A 349 -23.59 24.83 -31.17
N GLU A 350 -24.45 24.68 -32.18
CA GLU A 350 -25.78 25.32 -32.18
C GLU A 350 -26.76 24.62 -31.21
N SER A 351 -26.45 23.38 -30.81
CA SER A 351 -27.11 22.71 -29.69
C SER A 351 -26.41 23.05 -28.38
N ALA A 352 -27.15 23.56 -27.39
CA ALA A 352 -26.61 23.95 -26.08
C ALA A 352 -25.99 22.77 -25.28
N ASP A 353 -26.16 21.53 -25.74
CA ASP A 353 -25.77 20.27 -25.08
C ASP A 353 -24.32 19.80 -25.39
N SER A 354 -23.56 20.49 -26.25
CA SER A 354 -22.23 20.07 -26.73
C SER A 354 -21.03 20.86 -26.14
N ALA A 355 -21.27 21.87 -25.30
CA ALA A 355 -20.20 22.68 -24.75
C ALA A 355 -19.49 22.01 -23.56
N LEU A 356 -18.14 22.09 -23.52
CA LEU A 356 -17.36 21.78 -22.32
C LEU A 356 -17.86 22.63 -21.14
N ASP A 357 -18.20 21.98 -20.04
CA ASP A 357 -18.61 22.63 -18.80
C ASP A 357 -17.48 22.58 -17.76
N ILE A 358 -17.50 23.52 -16.81
CA ILE A 358 -16.47 23.66 -15.78
C ILE A 358 -17.09 23.45 -14.41
N ALA A 359 -16.51 22.53 -13.64
CA ALA A 359 -16.71 22.42 -12.20
C ALA A 359 -15.47 22.91 -11.44
N VAL A 360 -15.64 23.28 -10.18
CA VAL A 360 -14.54 23.75 -9.34
C VAL A 360 -14.58 23.07 -7.97
N TYR A 361 -13.46 22.49 -7.54
CA TYR A 361 -13.25 22.14 -6.14
C TYR A 361 -12.86 23.38 -5.34
N VAL A 362 -13.55 23.63 -4.23
CA VAL A 362 -13.29 24.77 -3.32
C VAL A 362 -13.42 24.30 -1.87
N SER A 363 -12.63 24.92 -0.99
CA SER A 363 -12.64 24.66 0.46
C SER A 363 -13.25 25.78 1.29
N SER A 364 -13.41 26.96 0.71
CA SER A 364 -13.96 28.15 1.35
C SER A 364 -15.12 28.77 0.57
N LEU A 365 -15.98 29.50 1.28
CA LEU A 365 -17.09 30.25 0.69
C LEU A 365 -16.58 31.43 -0.16
N GLU A 366 -15.44 32.02 0.20
CA GLU A 366 -14.77 33.08 -0.54
C GLU A 366 -14.30 32.57 -1.92
N ALA A 367 -13.59 31.45 -1.97
CA ALA A 367 -13.20 30.82 -3.24
C ALA A 367 -14.41 30.37 -4.07
N MET A 368 -15.47 29.89 -3.41
CA MET A 368 -16.75 29.56 -4.05
C MET A 368 -17.37 30.77 -4.73
N ASN A 369 -17.44 31.92 -4.06
CA ASN A 369 -17.99 33.16 -4.63
C ASN A 369 -17.23 33.57 -5.90
N GLY A 370 -15.89 33.60 -5.85
CA GLY A 370 -15.07 33.91 -7.02
C GLY A 370 -15.36 32.99 -8.22
N ALA A 371 -15.51 31.70 -7.98
CA ALA A 371 -15.88 30.73 -9.01
C ALA A 371 -17.29 30.98 -9.59
N LEU A 372 -18.28 31.20 -8.72
CA LEU A 372 -19.67 31.46 -9.10
C LEU A 372 -19.82 32.79 -9.88
N ASP A 373 -19.12 33.84 -9.48
CA ASP A 373 -19.14 35.15 -10.15
C ASP A 373 -18.49 35.13 -11.53
N SER A 374 -17.57 34.19 -11.76
CA SER A 374 -17.04 33.88 -13.09
C SER A 374 -17.99 32.98 -13.92
N GLY A 375 -19.14 32.64 -13.36
CA GLY A 375 -20.20 31.86 -13.95
C GLY A 375 -19.91 30.35 -13.98
N CYS A 376 -19.16 29.82 -13.03
CA CYS A 376 -19.19 28.38 -12.76
C CYS A 376 -20.58 28.00 -12.23
N ARG A 377 -21.14 26.88 -12.70
CA ARG A 377 -22.47 26.40 -12.28
C ARG A 377 -22.43 25.06 -11.54
N ARG A 378 -21.24 24.50 -11.28
CA ARG A 378 -21.07 23.25 -10.55
C ARG A 378 -19.92 23.36 -9.55
N ILE A 379 -20.24 23.25 -8.27
CA ILE A 379 -19.29 23.45 -7.18
C ILE A 379 -19.11 22.15 -6.40
N TYR A 380 -17.86 21.69 -6.28
CA TYR A 380 -17.47 20.58 -5.42
C TYR A 380 -16.90 21.15 -4.13
N PHE A 381 -17.74 21.22 -3.10
CA PHE A 381 -17.37 21.89 -1.86
C PHE A 381 -16.86 20.90 -0.82
N GLU A 382 -15.60 21.04 -0.43
CA GLU A 382 -14.95 20.29 0.65
C GLU A 382 -14.51 21.29 1.73
N PRO A 383 -15.40 21.64 2.67
CA PRO A 383 -15.10 22.69 3.64
C PRO A 383 -13.90 22.31 4.51
N PHE A 384 -12.97 23.26 4.66
CA PHE A 384 -11.90 23.20 5.66
C PHE A 384 -12.25 24.13 6.81
N LEU A 385 -12.64 23.60 7.96
CA LEU A 385 -13.20 24.42 9.05
C LEU A 385 -12.21 25.43 9.62
N TRP A 386 -10.91 25.12 9.61
CA TRP A 386 -9.86 26.05 10.02
C TRP A 386 -9.73 27.29 9.11
N GLU A 387 -10.32 27.29 7.91
CA GLU A 387 -10.43 28.50 7.06
C GLU A 387 -11.54 29.44 7.58
N HIS A 388 -12.45 28.95 8.42
CA HIS A 388 -13.67 29.66 8.86
C HIS A 388 -13.71 29.96 10.35
N HIS A 389 -12.89 29.32 11.18
CA HIS A 389 -12.93 29.43 12.65
C HIS A 389 -11.54 29.28 13.31
N ASP A 390 -11.44 29.64 14.59
CA ASP A 390 -10.22 29.48 15.39
C ASP A 390 -9.78 28.00 15.47
N ARG A 391 -8.49 27.76 15.24
CA ARG A 391 -7.86 26.44 15.02
C ARG A 391 -7.79 25.52 16.25
N GLU A 392 -8.62 25.73 17.27
CA GLU A 392 -8.65 24.89 18.47
C GLU A 392 -9.31 23.52 18.24
N LEU A 393 -10.06 23.37 17.15
CA LEU A 393 -10.86 22.18 16.85
C LEU A 393 -10.14 21.27 15.86
N SER A 394 -9.45 20.24 16.36
CA SER A 394 -9.10 19.06 15.56
C SER A 394 -9.98 17.88 15.99
N CYS A 395 -10.35 16.99 15.06
CA CYS A 395 -11.25 15.88 15.35
C CYS A 395 -10.67 14.81 16.30
N ASN A 396 -9.47 15.01 16.84
CA ASN A 396 -8.71 13.88 17.38
C ASN A 396 -9.05 13.43 18.79
N THR A 397 -9.98 14.04 19.56
CA THR A 397 -10.52 13.38 20.78
C THR A 397 -11.64 14.07 21.57
N PHE A 398 -12.03 15.33 21.32
CA PHE A 398 -12.91 16.01 22.30
C PHE A 398 -14.09 16.82 21.77
N ASN A 399 -14.25 17.04 20.45
CA ASN A 399 -15.36 17.88 19.99
C ASN A 399 -15.90 17.59 18.57
N CYS A 400 -16.21 16.33 18.26
CA CYS A 400 -16.88 15.98 17.00
C CYS A 400 -18.24 16.68 16.85
N LYS A 401 -18.95 16.97 17.96
CA LYS A 401 -20.25 17.65 17.92
C LYS A 401 -20.15 19.07 17.34
N THR A 402 -19.27 19.92 17.87
CA THR A 402 -19.07 21.28 17.34
C THR A 402 -18.57 21.24 15.89
N TYR A 403 -17.65 20.30 15.58
CA TYR A 403 -17.14 20.12 14.21
C TYR A 403 -18.29 19.80 13.22
N THR A 404 -19.19 18.90 13.60
CA THR A 404 -20.37 18.52 12.80
C THR A 404 -21.37 19.69 12.67
N GLU A 405 -21.64 20.43 13.75
CA GLU A 405 -22.52 21.61 13.72
C GLU A 405 -21.99 22.72 12.80
N MET A 406 -20.70 23.04 12.88
CA MET A 406 -20.05 24.03 12.01
C MET A 406 -20.08 23.60 10.54
N SER A 407 -19.81 22.32 10.27
CA SER A 407 -19.90 21.77 8.92
C SER A 407 -21.30 21.92 8.36
N TYR A 408 -22.34 21.59 9.14
CA TYR A 408 -23.73 21.77 8.74
C TYR A 408 -24.03 23.22 8.34
N GLU A 409 -23.65 24.19 9.18
CA GLU A 409 -23.85 25.62 8.90
C GLU A 409 -23.12 26.09 7.62
N LEU A 410 -21.90 25.62 7.38
CA LEU A 410 -21.15 25.94 6.16
C LEU A 410 -21.80 25.36 4.90
N ILE A 411 -22.29 24.11 4.94
CA ILE A 411 -22.99 23.52 3.80
C ILE A 411 -24.30 24.28 3.52
N ILE A 412 -25.03 24.72 4.54
CA ILE A 412 -26.23 25.55 4.35
C ILE A 412 -25.89 26.90 3.69
N LYS A 413 -24.81 27.56 4.12
CA LYS A 413 -24.35 28.81 3.49
C LYS A 413 -23.93 28.59 2.05
N ALA A 414 -23.17 27.53 1.77
CA ALA A 414 -22.79 27.14 0.42
C ALA A 414 -24.01 26.88 -0.46
N GLN A 415 -25.02 26.17 0.05
CA GLN A 415 -26.25 25.87 -0.70
C GLN A 415 -26.96 27.16 -1.10
N LYS A 416 -27.10 28.12 -0.17
CA LYS A 416 -27.70 29.44 -0.46
C LYS A 416 -26.94 30.22 -1.52
N LEU A 417 -25.60 30.20 -1.50
CA LEU A 417 -24.77 30.86 -2.51
C LEU A 417 -24.96 30.22 -3.89
N CYS A 418 -25.00 28.90 -3.94
CA CYS A 418 -25.27 28.17 -5.17
C CYS A 418 -26.69 28.46 -5.70
N ASP A 419 -27.71 28.43 -4.84
CA ASP A 419 -29.10 28.71 -5.22
C ASP A 419 -29.25 30.14 -5.80
N ALA A 420 -28.63 31.14 -5.16
CA ALA A 420 -28.64 32.53 -5.62
C ALA A 420 -27.98 32.73 -7.00
N LYS A 421 -27.17 31.77 -7.45
CA LYS A 421 -26.44 31.79 -8.72
C LYS A 421 -26.88 30.64 -9.63
N GLU A 422 -28.00 29.97 -9.35
CA GLU A 422 -28.50 28.83 -10.14
C GLU A 422 -27.42 27.75 -10.39
N ALA A 423 -26.56 27.53 -9.40
CA ALA A 423 -25.48 26.55 -9.45
C ALA A 423 -25.84 25.31 -8.64
N ILE A 424 -25.21 24.19 -9.00
CA ILE A 424 -25.34 22.91 -8.32
C ILE A 424 -24.23 22.80 -7.28
N LEU A 425 -24.62 22.64 -6.02
CA LEU A 425 -23.73 22.27 -4.93
C LEU A 425 -23.62 20.74 -4.84
N ILE A 426 -22.40 20.25 -4.81
CA ILE A 426 -22.09 18.86 -4.46
C ILE A 426 -21.18 18.90 -3.23
N TRP A 427 -21.63 18.26 -2.16
CA TRP A 427 -20.83 18.17 -0.93
C TRP A 427 -19.79 17.07 -1.10
N LYS A 428 -18.51 17.46 -1.22
CA LYS A 428 -17.41 16.51 -1.34
C LYS A 428 -16.93 16.10 0.05
N TRP A 429 -17.04 14.81 0.33
CA TRP A 429 -16.46 14.19 1.53
C TRP A 429 -14.95 13.97 1.34
N PRO A 430 -14.16 13.92 2.45
CA PRO A 430 -12.74 13.60 2.39
C PRO A 430 -12.46 12.28 1.67
N SER A 431 -11.28 12.18 1.06
CA SER A 431 -10.88 10.95 0.35
C SER A 431 -10.82 9.74 1.30
N ILE A 432 -10.36 9.98 2.53
CA ILE A 432 -10.27 8.99 3.61
C ILE A 432 -11.35 9.29 4.65
N THR A 433 -12.38 8.44 4.72
CA THR A 433 -13.48 8.58 5.69
C THR A 433 -13.39 7.49 6.74
N ARG A 434 -12.97 7.87 7.95
CA ARG A 434 -12.93 6.96 9.10
C ARG A 434 -14.34 6.63 9.59
N GLU A 435 -14.47 5.56 10.36
CA GLU A 435 -15.72 5.21 11.02
C GLU A 435 -16.27 6.37 11.87
N SER A 436 -15.38 7.08 12.58
CA SER A 436 -15.75 8.30 13.34
C SER A 436 -16.36 9.37 12.44
N TYR A 437 -15.78 9.64 11.27
CA TYR A 437 -16.33 10.61 10.32
C TYR A 437 -17.71 10.16 9.84
N ILE A 438 -17.83 8.92 9.34
CA ILE A 438 -19.10 8.36 8.86
C ILE A 438 -20.18 8.47 9.93
N LYS A 439 -19.88 8.05 11.17
CA LYS A 439 -20.83 8.07 12.29
C LYS A 439 -21.38 9.46 12.60
N HIS A 440 -20.56 10.50 12.53
CA HIS A 440 -20.97 11.86 12.90
C HIS A 440 -21.53 12.67 11.72
N PHE A 441 -21.10 12.39 10.48
CA PHE A 441 -21.49 13.16 9.30
C PHE A 441 -22.68 12.57 8.54
N SER A 442 -22.86 11.25 8.54
CA SER A 442 -24.03 10.61 7.93
C SER A 442 -25.37 11.15 8.47
N PRO A 443 -25.54 11.44 9.79
CA PRO A 443 -26.79 12.02 10.30
C PRO A 443 -27.13 13.42 9.75
N LEU A 444 -26.13 14.18 9.25
CA LEU A 444 -26.38 15.50 8.67
C LEU A 444 -27.03 15.44 7.28
N VAL A 445 -26.94 14.29 6.63
CA VAL A 445 -27.32 14.15 5.22
C VAL A 445 -28.82 14.40 5.01
N LYS A 446 -29.68 13.84 5.86
CA LYS A 446 -31.13 14.08 5.80
C LYS A 446 -31.51 15.56 5.98
N PRO A 447 -31.11 16.26 7.07
CA PRO A 447 -31.49 17.65 7.26
C PRO A 447 -30.88 18.57 6.19
N LEU A 448 -29.67 18.28 5.68
CA LEU A 448 -29.09 19.02 4.55
C LEU A 448 -29.87 18.78 3.25
N SER A 449 -30.34 17.56 3.01
CA SER A 449 -31.20 17.24 1.86
C SER A 449 -32.51 18.00 1.88
N ASP A 450 -33.14 18.11 3.06
CA ASP A 450 -34.35 18.89 3.27
C ASP A 450 -34.14 20.40 3.03
N LYS A 451 -32.88 20.84 2.99
CA LYS A 451 -32.46 22.22 2.69
C LYS A 451 -31.93 22.39 1.27
N GLY A 452 -32.02 21.37 0.42
CA GLY A 452 -31.72 21.46 -1.00
C GLY A 452 -30.46 20.72 -1.46
N LEU A 453 -29.68 20.11 -0.56
CA LEU A 453 -28.53 19.30 -0.96
C LEU A 453 -29.00 18.03 -1.71
N LYS A 454 -28.58 17.89 -2.96
CA LYS A 454 -29.03 16.79 -3.85
C LYS A 454 -27.97 15.74 -4.14
N GLU A 455 -26.70 16.04 -3.88
CA GLU A 455 -25.60 15.17 -4.31
C GLU A 455 -24.40 15.24 -3.36
N ILE A 456 -23.82 14.08 -3.07
CA ILE A 456 -22.61 13.91 -2.25
C ILE A 456 -21.54 13.22 -3.08
N MET A 457 -20.32 13.78 -3.08
CA MET A 457 -19.17 13.20 -3.74
C MET A 457 -18.29 12.43 -2.74
N ILE A 458 -18.00 11.16 -3.04
CA ILE A 458 -17.23 10.25 -2.19
C ILE A 458 -15.86 9.93 -2.79
N GLY A 459 -14.90 9.58 -1.93
CA GLY A 459 -13.56 9.13 -2.34
C GLY A 459 -13.29 7.65 -2.13
N ASN A 460 -14.21 6.91 -1.52
CA ASN A 460 -14.07 5.48 -1.25
C ASN A 460 -15.44 4.79 -1.15
N MET A 461 -15.45 3.48 -1.41
CA MET A 461 -16.68 2.68 -1.42
C MET A 461 -17.29 2.46 -0.04
N GLY A 462 -16.52 2.61 1.04
CA GLY A 462 -17.02 2.49 2.41
C GLY A 462 -18.00 3.62 2.75
N ALA A 463 -17.65 4.86 2.41
CA ALA A 463 -18.54 6.01 2.53
C ALA A 463 -19.81 5.85 1.70
N LEU A 464 -19.66 5.41 0.44
CA LEU A 464 -20.81 5.15 -0.44
C LEU A 464 -21.77 4.15 0.21
N ARG A 465 -21.25 3.02 0.71
CA ARG A 465 -22.08 1.99 1.32
C ARG A 465 -22.83 2.53 2.54
N ALA A 466 -22.11 3.20 3.44
CA ALA A 466 -22.69 3.75 4.65
C ALA A 466 -23.79 4.80 4.37
N LEU A 467 -23.62 5.62 3.33
CA LEU A 467 -24.62 6.60 2.92
C LEU A 467 -25.80 5.97 2.20
N ASN A 468 -25.56 4.98 1.35
CA ASN A 468 -26.60 4.28 0.61
C ASN A 468 -27.54 3.49 1.54
N ASP A 469 -27.02 2.95 2.64
CA ASP A 469 -27.81 2.25 3.66
C ASP A 469 -28.79 3.19 4.41
N LEU A 470 -28.64 4.53 4.28
CA LEU A 470 -29.61 5.51 4.80
C LEU A 470 -30.88 5.63 3.94
N ASN A 471 -30.86 5.12 2.71
CA ASN A 471 -31.99 5.16 1.76
C ASN A 471 -32.60 6.57 1.56
N LEU A 472 -31.73 7.57 1.37
CA LEU A 472 -32.11 8.97 1.18
C LEU A 472 -32.18 9.34 -0.31
N PRO A 473 -33.02 10.30 -0.72
CA PRO A 473 -33.17 10.74 -2.11
C PRO A 473 -32.00 11.64 -2.56
N ILE A 474 -30.76 11.16 -2.40
CA ILE A 474 -29.52 11.86 -2.76
C ILE A 474 -28.77 11.06 -3.82
N LYS A 475 -28.17 11.79 -4.76
CA LYS A 475 -27.26 11.22 -5.76
C LYS A 475 -25.84 11.11 -5.20
N PHE A 476 -25.08 10.15 -5.72
CA PHE A 476 -23.68 9.99 -5.37
C PHE A 476 -22.78 10.22 -6.58
N SER A 477 -21.66 10.89 -6.34
CA SER A 477 -20.58 11.02 -7.32
C SER A 477 -19.24 10.56 -6.77
N GLY A 478 -18.33 10.21 -7.66
CA GLY A 478 -16.99 9.74 -7.31
C GLY A 478 -15.93 10.81 -7.55
N SER A 479 -15.09 11.06 -6.56
CA SER A 479 -13.87 11.87 -6.70
C SER A 479 -12.70 11.05 -7.24
N VAL A 480 -11.56 11.71 -7.46
CA VAL A 480 -10.31 11.08 -7.91
C VAL A 480 -9.83 9.95 -6.97
N GLY A 481 -10.24 9.97 -5.69
CA GLY A 481 -9.88 8.93 -4.70
C GLY A 481 -10.35 7.51 -5.06
N LEU A 482 -11.33 7.38 -5.97
CA LEU A 482 -11.77 6.08 -6.47
C LEU A 482 -10.80 5.41 -7.45
N ASN A 483 -9.72 6.10 -7.85
CA ASN A 483 -8.66 5.58 -8.73
C ASN A 483 -9.21 4.94 -10.01
N ILE A 484 -9.94 5.72 -10.81
CA ILE A 484 -10.57 5.24 -12.04
C ILE A 484 -9.58 5.38 -13.21
N TRP A 485 -9.05 4.24 -13.67
CA TRP A 485 -8.01 4.15 -14.71
C TRP A 485 -8.47 3.52 -16.03
N ASN A 486 -9.66 2.93 -16.08
CA ASN A 486 -10.14 2.24 -17.29
C ASN A 486 -11.67 2.27 -17.39
N HIS A 487 -12.17 1.98 -18.60
CA HIS A 487 -13.60 1.97 -18.90
C HIS A 487 -14.38 0.89 -18.14
N LYS A 488 -13.77 -0.23 -17.74
CA LYS A 488 -14.46 -1.27 -16.95
C LYS A 488 -14.78 -0.76 -15.55
N THR A 489 -13.87 -0.03 -14.91
CA THR A 489 -14.13 0.61 -13.61
C THR A 489 -15.28 1.61 -13.72
N VAL A 490 -15.29 2.42 -14.79
CA VAL A 490 -16.41 3.32 -15.10
C VAL A 490 -17.73 2.56 -15.20
N CYS A 491 -17.77 1.48 -16.00
CA CYS A 491 -18.98 0.68 -16.17
C CYS A 491 -19.49 0.08 -14.85
N ASN A 492 -18.57 -0.38 -13.99
CA ASN A 492 -18.91 -0.94 -12.69
C ASN A 492 -19.50 0.08 -11.72
N TYR A 493 -19.01 1.33 -11.77
CA TYR A 493 -19.55 2.40 -10.92
C TYR A 493 -20.81 3.05 -11.48
N SER A 494 -21.09 2.90 -12.78
CA SER A 494 -22.18 3.62 -13.42
C SER A 494 -23.58 3.39 -12.80
N PRO A 495 -23.94 2.17 -12.34
CA PRO A 495 -25.22 1.96 -11.66
C PRO A 495 -25.34 2.67 -10.31
N LEU A 496 -24.21 3.05 -9.69
CA LEU A 496 -24.16 3.58 -8.33
C LEU A 496 -23.87 5.08 -8.29
N LEU A 497 -23.16 5.61 -9.28
CA LEU A 497 -22.65 6.98 -9.30
C LEU A 497 -23.14 7.73 -10.54
N SER A 498 -23.76 8.89 -10.34
CA SER A 498 -24.20 9.77 -11.45
C SER A 498 -23.04 10.46 -12.15
N ARG A 499 -21.90 10.58 -11.48
CA ARG A 499 -20.70 11.23 -11.99
C ARG A 499 -19.44 10.64 -11.37
N VAL A 500 -18.35 10.62 -12.11
CA VAL A 500 -17.04 10.23 -11.59
C VAL A 500 -15.91 11.11 -12.12
N THR A 501 -14.94 11.43 -11.28
CA THR A 501 -13.67 12.05 -11.68
C THR A 501 -12.66 10.96 -12.05
N LEU A 502 -12.12 11.02 -13.26
CA LEU A 502 -11.09 10.11 -13.74
C LEU A 502 -9.74 10.40 -13.06
N SER A 503 -8.83 9.40 -13.03
CA SER A 503 -7.51 9.55 -12.42
C SER A 503 -6.69 10.64 -13.13
N ASN A 504 -6.06 11.54 -12.37
CA ASN A 504 -5.19 12.59 -12.91
C ASN A 504 -3.86 12.07 -13.45
N GLU A 505 -3.57 10.78 -13.23
CA GLU A 505 -2.37 10.12 -13.74
C GLU A 505 -2.56 9.55 -15.16
N LEU A 506 -3.77 9.62 -15.72
CA LEU A 506 -4.06 9.14 -17.07
C LEU A 506 -3.40 10.00 -18.15
N SER A 507 -2.83 9.33 -19.16
CA SER A 507 -2.38 9.98 -20.39
C SER A 507 -3.55 10.36 -21.29
N ARG A 508 -3.27 11.19 -22.28
CA ARG A 508 -4.21 11.52 -23.37
C ARG A 508 -4.77 10.27 -24.05
N GLU A 509 -3.91 9.31 -24.37
CA GLU A 509 -4.27 8.06 -25.05
C GLU A 509 -5.14 7.18 -24.16
N GLU A 510 -4.83 7.09 -22.88
CA GLU A 510 -5.63 6.34 -21.90
C GLU A 510 -7.02 6.98 -21.71
N LEU A 511 -7.12 8.31 -21.65
CA LEU A 511 -8.41 9.00 -21.63
C LEU A 511 -9.25 8.70 -22.88
N ALA A 512 -8.63 8.70 -24.07
CA ALA A 512 -9.30 8.34 -25.33
C ALA A 512 -9.76 6.87 -25.35
N LEU A 513 -8.98 5.96 -24.76
CA LEU A 513 -9.39 4.56 -24.60
C LEU A 513 -10.60 4.42 -23.66
N ILE A 514 -10.64 5.20 -22.57
CA ILE A 514 -11.78 5.19 -21.65
C ILE A 514 -13.04 5.67 -22.35
N THR A 515 -13.00 6.82 -23.03
CA THR A 515 -14.18 7.40 -23.71
C THR A 515 -14.67 6.51 -24.84
N ALA A 516 -13.77 5.95 -25.66
CA ALA A 516 -14.12 4.95 -26.67
C ALA A 516 -14.74 3.68 -26.07
N GLY A 517 -14.24 3.24 -24.91
CA GLY A 517 -14.70 2.03 -24.23
C GLY A 517 -16.09 2.11 -23.61
N ILE A 518 -16.63 3.31 -23.46
CA ILE A 518 -17.97 3.54 -22.88
C ILE A 518 -18.98 4.08 -23.89
N GLN A 519 -18.55 4.61 -25.04
CA GLN A 519 -19.41 5.26 -26.03
C GLN A 519 -20.56 4.38 -26.53
N ASN A 520 -20.34 3.06 -26.61
CA ASN A 520 -21.35 2.08 -27.06
C ASN A 520 -21.96 1.27 -25.91
N LYS A 521 -21.78 1.72 -24.66
CA LYS A 521 -22.33 1.07 -23.47
C LYS A 521 -23.41 1.97 -22.88
N SER A 522 -24.44 1.38 -22.28
CA SER A 522 -25.51 2.11 -21.56
C SER A 522 -25.00 2.69 -20.24
N VAL A 523 -24.01 3.58 -20.33
CA VAL A 523 -23.37 4.25 -19.20
C VAL A 523 -24.04 5.61 -19.02
N ASN A 524 -24.79 5.76 -17.92
CA ASN A 524 -25.54 6.99 -17.62
C ASN A 524 -24.76 7.94 -16.67
N THR A 525 -23.44 7.74 -16.58
CA THR A 525 -22.57 8.46 -15.66
C THR A 525 -21.77 9.51 -16.42
N CYS A 526 -21.68 10.71 -15.86
CA CYS A 526 -20.84 11.78 -16.40
C CYS A 526 -19.38 11.61 -15.94
N PHE A 527 -18.44 12.03 -16.79
CA PHE A 527 -17.01 12.00 -16.48
C PHE A 527 -16.46 13.39 -16.35
N ASP A 528 -15.67 13.56 -15.30
CA ASP A 528 -14.91 14.75 -15.02
C ASP A 528 -13.42 14.45 -15.13
N PHE A 529 -12.64 15.45 -15.55
CA PHE A 529 -11.19 15.38 -15.52
C PHE A 529 -10.61 16.67 -14.95
N VAL A 530 -9.69 16.57 -13.99
CA VAL A 530 -9.02 17.74 -13.43
C VAL A 530 -8.02 18.27 -14.45
N VAL A 531 -8.12 19.57 -14.76
CA VAL A 531 -7.27 20.25 -15.75
C VAL A 531 -6.37 21.32 -15.13
N GLN A 532 -6.65 21.71 -13.88
CA GLN A 532 -5.93 22.77 -13.19
C GLN A 532 -5.82 22.51 -11.68
N GLY A 533 -4.65 22.81 -11.10
CA GLY A 533 -4.44 22.87 -9.64
C GLY A 533 -3.24 22.05 -9.16
N ASN A 534 -2.86 22.21 -7.89
CA ASN A 534 -1.79 21.41 -7.28
C ASN A 534 -2.35 20.05 -6.86
N LEU A 535 -2.00 19.00 -7.61
CA LEU A 535 -2.50 17.64 -7.33
C LEU A 535 -1.94 17.11 -6.00
N GLU A 536 -2.81 16.56 -5.15
CA GLU A 536 -2.43 15.87 -3.92
C GLU A 536 -1.56 14.65 -4.24
N SER A 537 -0.37 14.60 -3.65
CA SER A 537 0.61 13.54 -3.89
C SER A 537 0.69 12.54 -2.74
N ILE A 538 0.54 13.02 -1.50
CA ILE A 538 0.61 12.19 -0.30
C ILE A 538 -0.39 12.73 0.72
N VAL A 539 -1.16 11.84 1.33
CA VAL A 539 -1.89 12.10 2.57
C VAL A 539 -1.20 11.32 3.69
N SER A 540 -0.81 12.02 4.75
CA SER A 540 -0.13 11.44 5.91
C SER A 540 -0.97 11.66 7.17
N GLU A 541 -1.13 10.60 7.95
CA GLU A 541 -1.78 10.65 9.28
C GLU A 541 -0.97 11.43 10.33
N ASP A 542 0.32 11.64 10.07
CA ASP A 542 1.18 12.47 10.89
C ASP A 542 0.97 13.96 10.56
N CYS A 543 0.77 14.78 11.59
CA CYS A 543 0.60 16.23 11.46
C CYS A 543 1.98 16.92 11.43
N VAL A 544 2.60 17.05 10.25
CA VAL A 544 4.00 17.49 10.12
C VAL A 544 4.21 18.92 10.63
N LEU A 545 3.22 19.80 10.47
CA LEU A 545 3.33 21.19 10.93
C LEU A 545 3.32 21.33 12.46
N SER A 546 2.89 20.30 13.20
CA SER A 546 2.96 20.29 14.68
C SER A 546 4.38 20.48 15.21
N ILE A 547 5.39 20.10 14.42
CA ILE A 547 6.81 20.23 14.74
C ILE A 547 7.26 21.70 14.81
N LEU A 548 6.72 22.54 13.91
CA LEU A 548 7.19 23.91 13.74
C LEU A 548 6.44 24.89 14.63
N THR A 549 5.13 24.72 14.72
CA THR A 549 4.26 25.68 15.40
C THR A 549 2.99 24.99 15.87
N PRO A 550 2.61 25.13 17.16
CA PRO A 550 1.33 24.67 17.66
C PRO A 550 0.18 25.23 16.81
N HIS A 551 -0.91 24.47 16.65
CA HIS A 551 -2.05 24.87 15.80
C HIS A 551 -2.57 26.29 16.11
N LYS A 552 -2.51 26.70 17.39
CA LYS A 552 -3.00 27.99 17.91
C LYS A 552 -2.24 29.23 17.43
N GLN A 553 -1.03 29.08 16.89
CA GLN A 553 -0.17 30.21 16.52
C GLN A 553 0.00 30.38 15.00
N ARG A 554 -0.82 29.69 14.20
CA ARG A 554 -0.69 29.72 12.73
C ARG A 554 -1.67 30.71 12.11
N GLU A 555 -1.17 31.61 11.26
CA GLU A 555 -1.98 32.63 10.61
C GLU A 555 -2.90 32.05 9.52
N LYS A 556 -4.03 32.72 9.28
CA LYS A 556 -4.97 32.41 8.18
C LYS A 556 -4.27 32.69 6.84
N TYR A 557 -4.34 31.75 5.90
CA TYR A 557 -3.66 31.79 4.59
C TYR A 557 -2.12 31.77 4.61
N GLN A 558 -1.49 31.45 5.75
CA GLN A 558 -0.05 31.25 5.78
C GLN A 558 0.35 30.07 4.90
N PHE A 559 1.24 30.32 3.95
CA PHE A 559 1.75 29.28 3.06
C PHE A 559 2.78 28.41 3.78
N TRP A 560 2.59 27.08 3.69
CA TRP A 560 3.53 26.08 4.19
C TRP A 560 3.92 25.12 3.08
N GLY A 561 5.17 24.66 3.09
CA GLY A 561 5.61 23.63 2.15
C GLY A 561 6.88 22.90 2.57
N LEU A 562 7.02 21.67 2.10
CA LEU A 562 8.22 20.86 2.26
C LEU A 562 9.16 21.13 1.10
N LYS A 563 10.40 21.52 1.42
CA LYS A 563 11.44 21.76 0.43
C LYS A 563 12.28 20.50 0.23
N ASP A 564 12.31 19.98 -0.99
CA ASP A 564 13.12 18.81 -1.33
C ASP A 564 14.61 19.16 -1.62
N VAL A 565 15.41 18.13 -1.85
CA VAL A 565 16.85 18.27 -2.20
C VAL A 565 17.07 18.98 -3.54
N LYS A 566 16.07 19.00 -4.43
CA LYS A 566 16.08 19.73 -5.70
C LYS A 566 15.56 21.18 -5.54
N LYS A 567 15.34 21.63 -4.30
CA LYS A 567 14.80 22.95 -3.93
C LYS A 567 13.37 23.21 -4.41
N ARG A 568 12.63 22.19 -4.81
CA ARG A 568 11.18 22.28 -5.08
C ARG A 568 10.44 22.37 -3.77
N VAL A 569 9.37 23.17 -3.74
CA VAL A 569 8.53 23.34 -2.55
C VAL A 569 7.19 22.68 -2.81
N PHE A 570 6.88 21.65 -2.04
CA PHE A 570 5.63 20.91 -2.08
C PHE A 570 4.67 21.54 -1.06
N PRO A 571 3.55 22.15 -1.51
CA PRO A 571 2.58 22.76 -0.60
C PRO A 571 2.06 21.76 0.44
N VAL A 572 1.86 22.23 1.67
CA VAL A 572 1.32 21.43 2.77
C VAL A 572 0.04 22.05 3.28
N ILE A 573 -1.01 21.25 3.33
CA ILE A 573 -2.29 21.59 3.95
C ILE A 573 -2.55 20.60 5.08
N ILE A 574 -3.03 21.09 6.22
CA ILE A 574 -3.51 20.22 7.29
C ILE A 574 -5.03 20.19 7.21
N ASP A 575 -5.62 19.01 7.06
CA ASP A 575 -7.08 18.90 7.11
C ASP A 575 -7.60 18.92 8.55
N ASP A 576 -8.91 18.94 8.68
CA ASP A 576 -9.58 19.04 9.96
C ASP A 576 -9.49 17.77 10.84
N GLU A 577 -9.09 16.63 10.26
CA GLU A 577 -8.75 15.42 11.01
C GLU A 577 -7.27 15.41 11.48
N GLY A 578 -6.53 16.48 11.16
CA GLY A 578 -5.13 16.69 11.52
C GLY A 578 -4.15 16.02 10.56
N ARG A 579 -4.61 15.49 9.43
CA ARG A 579 -3.75 14.83 8.44
C ARG A 579 -3.01 15.86 7.61
N THR A 580 -1.78 15.53 7.24
CA THR A 580 -0.97 16.34 6.34
C THR A 580 -1.22 15.92 4.90
N ASN A 581 -1.77 16.83 4.10
CA ASN A 581 -1.92 16.70 2.65
C ASN A 581 -0.74 17.43 1.98
N ILE A 582 0.11 16.67 1.30
CA ILE A 582 1.28 17.17 0.57
C ILE A 582 0.91 17.22 -0.91
N LEU A 583 0.88 18.42 -1.46
CA LEU A 583 0.55 18.66 -2.86
C LEU A 583 1.81 18.70 -3.74
N ASN A 584 1.63 18.46 -5.03
CA ASN A 584 2.69 18.57 -6.02
C ASN A 584 3.27 20.00 -6.07
N SER A 585 4.59 20.09 -6.24
CA SER A 585 5.32 21.36 -6.23
C SER A 585 5.02 22.29 -7.41
N VAL A 586 4.30 21.80 -8.42
CA VAL A 586 3.92 22.51 -9.65
C VAL A 586 2.46 22.21 -9.95
N GLU A 587 1.71 23.18 -10.46
CA GLU A 587 0.29 23.01 -10.78
C GLU A 587 0.10 22.25 -12.10
N LEU A 588 -0.90 21.36 -12.15
CA LEU A 588 -1.44 20.88 -13.42
C LEU A 588 -2.04 22.08 -14.18
N CYS A 589 -1.83 22.14 -15.48
CA CYS A 589 -2.47 23.10 -16.37
C CYS A 589 -2.60 22.49 -17.76
N LEU A 590 -3.84 22.40 -18.25
CA LEU A 590 -4.18 21.87 -19.58
C LEU A 590 -4.96 22.89 -20.42
N ILE A 591 -4.82 24.19 -20.13
CA ILE A 591 -5.57 25.24 -20.82
C ILE A 591 -5.28 25.30 -22.33
N ASP A 592 -4.05 24.99 -22.74
CA ASP A 592 -3.63 24.88 -24.13
C ASP A 592 -3.97 23.52 -24.78
N HIS A 593 -4.47 22.58 -23.98
CA HIS A 593 -4.93 21.26 -24.40
C HIS A 593 -6.45 21.12 -24.39
N ILE A 594 -7.20 22.20 -24.20
CA ILE A 594 -8.67 22.20 -24.34
C ILE A 594 -9.12 21.58 -25.68
N PRO A 595 -8.47 21.85 -26.84
CA PRO A 595 -8.82 21.18 -28.09
C PRO A 595 -8.69 19.65 -28.02
N ASP A 596 -7.61 19.16 -27.42
CA ASP A 596 -7.36 17.73 -27.27
C ASP A 596 -8.42 17.09 -26.35
N LEU A 597 -8.72 17.72 -25.22
CA LEU A 597 -9.73 17.26 -24.27
C LEU A 597 -11.13 17.20 -24.90
N TYR A 598 -11.47 18.19 -25.73
CA TYR A 598 -12.72 18.20 -26.50
C TYR A 598 -12.77 17.03 -27.50
N GLN A 599 -11.70 16.81 -28.27
CA GLN A 599 -11.62 15.73 -29.26
C GLN A 599 -11.74 14.34 -28.64
N ILE A 600 -11.18 14.14 -27.45
CA ILE A 600 -11.31 12.89 -26.66
C ILE A 600 -12.78 12.61 -26.31
N GLY A 601 -13.65 13.62 -26.33
CA GLY A 601 -15.06 13.52 -25.97
C GLY A 601 -15.32 13.78 -24.48
N LEU A 602 -14.39 14.44 -23.77
CA LEU A 602 -14.65 14.91 -22.42
C LEU A 602 -15.65 16.07 -22.46
N LYS A 603 -16.60 16.08 -21.53
CA LYS A 603 -17.61 17.14 -21.42
C LYS A 603 -17.45 18.03 -20.19
N HIS A 604 -16.73 17.57 -19.17
CA HIS A 604 -16.60 18.28 -17.90
C HIS A 604 -15.14 18.40 -17.49
N LEU A 605 -14.67 19.64 -17.39
CA LEU A 605 -13.34 19.98 -16.91
C LEU A 605 -13.43 20.46 -15.47
N VAL A 606 -12.44 20.12 -14.65
CA VAL A 606 -12.42 20.49 -13.23
C VAL A 606 -11.20 21.31 -12.90
N ILE A 607 -11.42 22.42 -12.19
CA ILE A 607 -10.37 23.23 -11.59
C ILE A 607 -10.32 22.91 -10.09
N ASP A 608 -9.16 22.53 -9.58
CA ASP A 608 -8.96 22.39 -8.14
C ASP A 608 -8.46 23.70 -7.53
N ALA A 609 -9.34 24.39 -6.82
CA ALA A 609 -9.09 25.65 -6.13
C ALA A 609 -9.22 25.52 -4.61
N ARG A 610 -9.10 24.31 -4.05
CA ARG A 610 -9.06 24.10 -2.59
C ARG A 610 -7.84 24.79 -1.99
N SER A 611 -8.04 25.45 -0.85
CA SER A 611 -7.07 26.30 -0.16
C SER A 611 -6.44 27.39 -1.04
N ARG A 612 -7.18 27.87 -2.04
CA ARG A 612 -6.84 29.03 -2.86
C ARG A 612 -7.72 30.22 -2.49
N THR A 613 -7.32 31.41 -2.93
CA THR A 613 -8.07 32.64 -2.70
C THR A 613 -9.26 32.77 -3.65
N GLU A 614 -10.19 33.66 -3.30
CA GLU A 614 -11.27 34.12 -4.18
C GLU A 614 -10.76 34.57 -5.54
N ASP A 615 -9.74 35.43 -5.56
CA ASP A 615 -9.10 35.92 -6.78
C ASP A 615 -8.57 34.80 -7.67
N TYR A 616 -7.94 33.77 -7.08
CA TYR A 616 -7.44 32.64 -7.85
C TYR A 616 -8.60 31.89 -8.51
N ALA A 617 -9.63 31.53 -7.73
CA ALA A 617 -10.78 30.79 -8.23
C ALA A 617 -11.50 31.56 -9.35
N GLN A 618 -11.74 32.86 -9.15
CA GLN A 618 -12.37 33.74 -10.13
C GLN A 618 -11.57 33.81 -11.44
N ASN A 619 -10.29 34.19 -11.35
CA ASN A 619 -9.46 34.37 -12.54
C ASN A 619 -9.25 33.05 -13.29
N MET A 620 -9.09 31.94 -12.58
CA MET A 620 -8.85 30.65 -13.21
C MET A 620 -10.07 30.15 -13.99
N VAL A 621 -11.27 30.23 -13.39
CA VAL A 621 -12.53 29.92 -14.08
C VAL A 621 -12.71 30.82 -15.31
N ALA A 622 -12.47 32.12 -15.17
CA ALA A 622 -12.60 33.07 -16.28
C ALA A 622 -11.64 32.75 -17.44
N LEU A 623 -10.40 32.34 -17.15
CA LEU A 623 -9.42 31.96 -18.17
C LEU A 623 -9.82 30.68 -18.90
N TYR A 624 -10.22 29.62 -18.19
CA TYR A 624 -10.66 28.37 -18.84
C TYR A 624 -11.96 28.57 -19.64
N LYS A 625 -12.94 29.34 -19.14
CA LYS A 625 -14.14 29.68 -19.93
C LYS A 625 -13.81 30.45 -21.20
N ARG A 626 -12.82 31.35 -21.17
CA ARG A 626 -12.32 32.01 -22.39
C ARG A 626 -11.68 31.02 -23.34
N GLY A 627 -10.87 30.08 -22.83
CA GLY A 627 -10.27 29.00 -23.62
C GLY A 627 -11.32 28.14 -24.34
N ILE A 628 -12.33 27.67 -23.61
CA ILE A 628 -13.46 26.90 -24.17
C ILE A 628 -14.19 27.70 -25.25
N LYS A 629 -14.51 28.98 -24.97
CA LYS A 629 -15.15 29.86 -25.96
C LYS A 629 -14.31 30.08 -27.22
N TYR A 630 -12.99 30.13 -27.11
CA TYR A 630 -12.11 30.26 -28.28
C TYR A 630 -12.14 29.02 -29.16
N VAL A 631 -12.07 27.83 -28.55
CA VAL A 631 -12.16 26.55 -29.29
C VAL A 631 -13.52 26.42 -29.97
N ALA A 632 -14.60 26.85 -29.31
CA ALA A 632 -15.94 26.81 -29.87
C ALA A 632 -16.16 27.77 -31.06
N LYS A 633 -15.56 28.97 -31.07
CA LYS A 633 -15.92 30.03 -32.03
C LYS A 633 -15.03 30.19 -33.26
N LYS A 634 -13.80 29.66 -33.28
CA LYS A 634 -12.79 30.08 -34.28
C LYS A 634 -11.92 28.97 -34.88
N GLY A 635 -12.19 27.70 -34.60
CA GLY A 635 -11.18 26.66 -34.85
C GLY A 635 -9.89 26.92 -34.04
N VAL A 636 -8.97 25.97 -34.02
CA VAL A 636 -7.82 25.98 -33.11
C VAL A 636 -6.78 27.03 -33.53
N HIS A 637 -6.86 28.23 -32.95
CA HIS A 637 -5.75 29.19 -32.98
C HIS A 637 -4.91 29.06 -31.72
N THR A 638 -3.83 28.29 -31.81
CA THR A 638 -2.88 27.98 -30.72
C THR A 638 -2.33 29.23 -30.01
N ASP A 639 -2.14 30.33 -30.74
CA ASP A 639 -1.57 31.57 -30.20
C ASP A 639 -2.42 32.22 -29.10
N HIS A 640 -3.75 32.04 -29.13
CA HIS A 640 -4.64 32.59 -28.11
C HIS A 640 -4.57 31.75 -26.83
N LEU A 641 -4.50 30.43 -26.96
CA LEU A 641 -4.38 29.53 -25.81
C LEU A 641 -3.02 29.70 -25.13
N GLU A 642 -1.94 29.94 -25.88
CA GLU A 642 -0.62 30.23 -25.31
C GLU A 642 -0.63 31.53 -24.50
N LYS A 643 -1.33 32.58 -24.97
CA LYS A 643 -1.52 33.81 -24.18
C LYS A 643 -2.29 33.56 -22.89
N LEU A 644 -3.31 32.69 -22.90
CA LEU A 644 -4.03 32.30 -21.70
C LEU A 644 -3.13 31.48 -20.75
N LYS A 645 -2.34 30.55 -21.27
CA LYS A 645 -1.36 29.75 -20.52
C LYS A 645 -0.34 30.63 -19.79
N ILE A 646 0.17 31.68 -20.44
CA ILE A 646 1.05 32.66 -19.81
C ILE A 646 0.36 33.35 -18.62
N ARG A 647 -0.93 33.67 -18.73
CA ARG A 647 -1.72 34.26 -17.63
C ARG A 647 -1.94 33.25 -16.50
N VAL A 648 -2.31 32.02 -16.82
CA VAL A 648 -2.45 30.92 -15.84
C VAL A 648 -1.15 30.73 -15.06
N LYS A 649 -0.01 30.69 -15.77
CA LYS A 649 1.32 30.53 -15.16
C LYS A 649 1.65 31.61 -14.13
N LYS A 650 1.17 32.85 -14.31
CA LYS A 650 1.38 33.95 -13.36
C LYS A 650 0.55 33.80 -12.07
N LEU A 651 -0.59 33.13 -12.16
CA LEU A 651 -1.49 32.84 -11.03
C LEU A 651 -1.13 31.53 -10.31
N SER A 652 -0.42 30.63 -11.01
CA SER A 652 -0.11 29.29 -10.54
C SER A 652 1.03 29.28 -9.52
N GLN A 653 0.93 28.38 -8.56
CA GLN A 653 1.92 28.13 -7.54
C GLN A 653 3.00 27.14 -8.01
N GLY A 654 4.27 27.56 -7.92
CA GLY A 654 5.41 26.72 -8.26
C GLY A 654 5.63 26.50 -9.77
N GLY A 655 4.82 27.14 -10.62
CA GLY A 655 4.83 26.97 -12.07
C GLY A 655 3.74 26.00 -12.53
N ILE A 656 3.81 25.56 -13.79
CA ILE A 656 2.81 24.71 -14.42
C ILE A 656 3.43 23.47 -15.08
N THR A 657 2.67 22.38 -15.14
CA THR A 657 2.99 21.14 -15.83
C THR A 657 1.74 20.55 -16.48
N THR A 658 1.92 19.74 -17.52
CA THR A 658 0.83 18.94 -18.10
C THR A 658 0.64 17.60 -17.38
N GLY A 659 1.43 17.33 -16.33
CA GLY A 659 1.36 16.07 -15.59
C GLY A 659 1.65 14.87 -16.50
N ASN A 660 0.84 13.82 -16.37
CA ASN A 660 0.92 12.62 -17.20
C ASN A 660 0.15 12.74 -18.52
N PHE A 661 -0.60 13.82 -18.74
CA PHE A 661 -1.44 13.97 -19.94
C PHE A 661 -0.64 13.88 -21.24
N ILE A 662 0.55 14.50 -21.30
CA ILE A 662 1.50 14.34 -22.43
C ILE A 662 2.52 13.25 -22.14
N LYS A 663 2.97 13.16 -20.90
CA LYS A 663 3.92 12.13 -20.47
C LYS A 663 3.13 10.88 -20.12
N GLY A 664 2.62 10.19 -21.14
CA GLY A 664 2.27 8.79 -20.97
C GLY A 664 3.45 8.12 -20.28
N LEU A 665 3.19 7.32 -19.24
CA LEU A 665 4.20 6.43 -18.68
C LEU A 665 4.87 5.77 -19.90
N ASN A 666 6.18 5.94 -20.08
CA ASN A 666 6.90 5.29 -21.17
C ASN A 666 6.71 3.78 -20.98
N GLU A 667 5.65 3.20 -21.56
CA GLU A 667 5.40 1.78 -21.67
C GLU A 667 6.35 1.22 -22.75
N ASN A 668 7.64 1.29 -22.42
CA ASN A 668 8.69 0.45 -22.97
C ASN A 668 9.41 -0.13 -21.76
N LEU A 669 8.75 -1.05 -21.06
CA LEU A 669 9.35 -1.98 -20.10
C LEU A 669 8.95 -3.40 -20.45
#